data_AF-A0A9P3N5W4-F1
#
_entry.id   AF-A0A9P3N5W4-F1
#
_cell.length_a   1.000
_cell.length_b   1.000
_cell.length_c   1.000
_cell.angle_alpha   90.00
_cell.angle_beta   90.00
_cell.angle_gamma   90.00
#
_symmetry.space_group_name_H-M   'P 1'
#
loop_
_entity.id
_entity.type
_entity.pdbx_description
1 polymer ?
#
loop_
_entity_poly.entity_id
_entity_poly.type
_entity_poly.pdbx_seq_one_letter_code
_entity_poly.pdbx_strand_id
1 'polypeptide(L)'
;MTRRTLLVLLATLVASCVTISAQQPQQPPLPTGVSTQHSHQHPQPRPLTPSQKRALSQLRLRAPRAAKIILNRLKSRQPPFTAVAQESYEIASSLQLAASRALSWLQPNPSADSSPQSPRDPSLLSRFLSAMRPAGLTAGASNRRALVQNPKAGHHFLKGGHHGLKGGHHGLSGGHHGLTGGHHGLKGGHHGVKGGHHGPGGGHHGKEKWLRMQVKRPAKDGLKIGSTKSAGDSNGALSGDFGSGSGSGSGSNYGSGSGSNSGSDVSSTFSVTEFGADGGGSSDASKAFAAAFAAACKEASSSDKKTGIVIPSGRTFLVKPVVFEGPCGPGVQFRLDGTVVGPSDPGQYNNPGSGTYGILNFRGIPGLEVVGGGLVNGNAEEWWKKGGDERPQNIVIVECHGVLVSGITSKDPAFKHLFFYENNGVTVRGVTTMAPEESPNTDSLHLSYVQDALIENCEFSSGDDNVAIINGTSRVLIQNIVGNSGHGISIGSLGKDKDTSCVSDITVRKSILRNTANGLRIKTWQGGKGKVSGIHFDDMILENVGNPIRIDQFYCNSEPSRSCGTSGSAVAISDVTFQNVQGTTSKGEGIKIDCSDTVPCSNILLANINLQPVAGGNPLEPFLNSAYVTVEGQVVPQLKDVKSSPSSGLLSAVKEMQGYC
;
A
#
# COMPACT_ATOMS: atom_id res chain seq x y z
N MET A 1 4.56 -42.59 -6.66
CA MET A 1 3.79 -43.19 -5.55
C MET A 1 2.38 -43.39 -6.05
N THR A 2 1.78 -44.56 -5.85
CA THR A 2 0.36 -44.76 -6.17
C THR A 2 -0.48 -44.12 -5.06
N ARG A 3 -1.73 -43.72 -5.38
CA ARG A 3 -2.69 -43.10 -4.45
C ARG A 3 -2.84 -43.91 -3.14
N ARG A 4 -2.71 -45.24 -3.23
CA ARG A 4 -2.68 -46.16 -2.08
C ARG A 4 -1.51 -45.92 -1.12
N THR A 5 -0.30 -45.65 -1.61
CA THR A 5 0.87 -45.42 -0.74
C THR A 5 0.74 -44.13 0.06
N LEU A 6 0.15 -43.08 -0.53
CA LEU A 6 -0.08 -41.80 0.14
C LEU A 6 -1.16 -41.91 1.23
N LEU A 7 -2.25 -42.63 0.95
CA LEU A 7 -3.31 -42.92 1.91
C LEU A 7 -2.82 -43.76 3.09
N VAL A 8 -1.97 -44.75 2.85
CA VAL A 8 -1.37 -45.58 3.93
C VAL A 8 -0.48 -44.74 4.85
N LEU A 9 0.31 -43.81 4.29
CA LEU A 9 1.16 -42.89 5.05
C LEU A 9 0.35 -41.88 5.88
N LEU A 10 -0.75 -41.36 5.33
CA LEU A 10 -1.68 -40.48 6.04
C LEU A 10 -2.40 -41.21 7.19
N ALA A 11 -2.86 -42.44 6.95
CA ALA A 11 -3.52 -43.25 7.96
C ALA A 11 -2.58 -43.61 9.12
N THR A 12 -1.30 -43.89 8.85
CA THR A 12 -0.30 -44.17 9.91
C THR A 12 0.03 -42.92 10.73
N LEU A 13 0.06 -41.74 10.11
CA LEU A 13 0.27 -40.46 10.81
C LEU A 13 -0.90 -40.12 11.74
N VAL A 14 -2.14 -40.30 11.29
CA VAL A 14 -3.35 -40.05 12.09
C VAL A 14 -3.45 -41.05 13.25
N ALA A 15 -3.20 -42.34 13.01
CA ALA A 15 -3.21 -43.37 14.05
C ALA A 15 -2.17 -43.12 15.16
N SER A 16 -1.01 -42.55 14.80
CA SER A 16 0.05 -42.18 15.74
C SER A 16 -0.32 -40.97 16.62
N CYS A 17 -1.13 -40.04 16.10
CA CYS A 17 -1.64 -38.91 16.88
C CYS A 17 -2.76 -39.31 17.85
N VAL A 18 -3.63 -40.25 17.44
CA VAL A 18 -4.76 -40.70 18.27
C VAL A 18 -4.31 -41.55 19.45
N THR A 19 -3.28 -42.41 19.28
CA THR A 19 -2.73 -43.24 20.35
C THR A 19 -2.04 -42.44 21.46
N ILE A 20 -1.54 -41.24 21.18
CA ILE A 20 -0.95 -40.33 22.18
C ILE A 20 -2.05 -39.64 23.03
N SER A 21 -3.25 -39.45 22.49
CA SER A 21 -4.37 -38.81 23.18
C SER A 21 -5.10 -39.74 24.16
N ALA A 22 -5.06 -41.06 23.93
CA ALA A 22 -5.89 -42.04 24.65
C ALA A 22 -5.30 -42.59 25.97
N GLN A 23 -4.19 -42.05 26.49
CA GLN A 23 -3.52 -42.56 27.70
C GLN A 23 -3.54 -41.60 28.91
N GLN A 24 -4.60 -40.82 29.09
CA GLN A 24 -4.86 -40.16 30.40
C GLN A 24 -5.89 -40.96 31.20
N PRO A 25 -5.57 -41.43 32.43
CA PRO A 25 -6.53 -42.11 33.28
C PRO A 25 -7.53 -41.09 33.88
N GLN A 26 -8.83 -41.39 33.79
CA GLN A 26 -9.88 -40.63 34.47
C GLN A 26 -9.89 -40.96 35.97
N GLN A 27 -10.05 -39.94 36.83
CA GLN A 27 -10.25 -40.12 38.28
C GLN A 27 -11.75 -40.08 38.65
N PRO A 28 -12.19 -40.81 39.70
CA PRO A 28 -13.58 -40.86 40.16
C PRO A 28 -13.94 -39.65 41.07
N PRO A 29 -15.23 -39.34 41.31
CA PRO A 29 -15.61 -38.19 42.12
C PRO A 29 -15.56 -38.50 43.62
N LEU A 30 -15.16 -37.52 44.44
CA LEU A 30 -15.24 -37.55 45.91
C LEU A 30 -16.06 -36.36 46.44
N PRO A 31 -16.64 -36.45 47.66
CA PRO A 31 -17.77 -35.65 48.13
C PRO A 31 -17.38 -34.41 48.91
N THR A 32 -18.39 -33.58 49.17
CA THR A 32 -18.36 -32.25 49.79
C THR A 32 -18.10 -32.27 51.31
N GLY A 33 -17.23 -31.37 51.80
CA GLY A 33 -17.21 -30.96 53.22
C GLY A 33 -15.90 -30.39 53.80
N VAL A 34 -15.87 -29.07 53.99
CA VAL A 34 -15.27 -28.29 55.11
C VAL A 34 -13.73 -28.17 55.29
N SER A 35 -13.27 -26.91 55.11
CA SER A 35 -12.31 -26.08 55.90
C SER A 35 -11.03 -26.66 56.52
N THR A 36 -9.85 -26.21 56.06
CA THR A 36 -8.93 -25.26 56.75
C THR A 36 -7.55 -25.22 56.06
N GLN A 37 -6.81 -24.14 56.33
CA GLN A 37 -5.56 -23.65 55.71
C GLN A 37 -4.43 -24.67 55.49
N HIS A 38 -3.76 -24.62 54.32
CA HIS A 38 -2.30 -24.60 54.15
C HIS A 38 -1.89 -24.49 52.66
N SER A 39 -0.86 -23.67 52.40
CA SER A 39 -0.01 -23.53 51.19
C SER A 39 -0.39 -24.31 49.91
N HIS A 40 -0.77 -23.58 48.86
CA HIS A 40 -0.85 -24.12 47.50
C HIS A 40 0.56 -24.36 46.91
N GLN A 41 1.02 -25.60 46.91
CA GLN A 41 1.95 -26.09 45.88
C GLN A 41 1.14 -26.65 44.71
N HIS A 42 1.24 -26.03 43.54
CA HIS A 42 0.72 -26.58 42.29
C HIS A 42 1.61 -27.73 41.79
N PRO A 43 1.04 -28.82 41.23
CA PRO A 43 1.82 -29.93 40.70
C PRO A 43 2.55 -29.50 39.40
N GLN A 44 3.87 -29.66 39.39
CA GLN A 44 4.70 -29.50 38.18
C GLN A 44 4.34 -30.58 37.14
N PRO A 45 4.36 -30.26 35.82
CA PRO A 45 4.11 -31.25 34.78
C PRO A 45 5.19 -32.35 34.79
N ARG A 46 4.75 -33.62 34.76
CA ARG A 46 5.66 -34.77 34.76
C ARG A 46 6.53 -34.78 33.48
N PRO A 47 7.84 -35.01 33.59
CA PRO A 47 8.73 -35.10 32.44
C PRO A 47 8.36 -36.28 31.53
N LEU A 48 8.44 -36.06 30.22
CA LEU A 48 8.21 -37.08 29.19
C LEU A 48 9.03 -38.33 29.45
N THR A 49 8.41 -39.50 29.29
CA THR A 49 9.11 -40.78 29.46
C THR A 49 10.20 -40.96 28.39
N PRO A 50 11.25 -41.77 28.66
CA PRO A 50 12.30 -42.06 27.68
C PRO A 50 11.77 -42.63 26.34
N SER A 51 10.62 -43.31 26.35
CA SER A 51 9.95 -43.79 25.14
C SER A 51 9.29 -42.66 24.35
N GLN A 52 8.62 -41.73 25.02
CA GLN A 52 8.03 -40.53 24.40
C GLN A 52 9.08 -39.60 23.81
N LYS A 53 10.21 -39.40 24.51
CA LYS A 53 11.35 -38.62 24.00
C LYS A 53 11.99 -39.25 22.75
N ARG A 54 12.07 -40.59 22.70
CA ARG A 54 12.55 -41.34 21.51
C ARG A 54 11.59 -41.26 20.33
N ALA A 55 10.28 -41.35 20.57
CA ALA A 55 9.28 -41.19 19.53
C ALA A 55 9.33 -39.77 18.91
N LEU A 56 9.46 -38.75 19.75
CA LEU A 56 9.56 -37.35 19.30
C LEU A 56 10.85 -37.07 18.49
N SER A 57 11.98 -37.69 18.86
CA SER A 57 13.24 -37.54 18.11
C SER A 57 13.19 -38.23 16.75
N GLN A 58 12.59 -39.41 16.65
CA GLN A 58 12.37 -40.10 15.38
C GLN A 58 11.43 -39.31 14.46
N LEU A 59 10.40 -38.66 15.00
CA LEU A 59 9.48 -37.81 14.24
C LEU A 59 10.19 -36.57 13.68
N ARG A 60 11.01 -35.90 14.51
CA ARG A 60 11.82 -34.73 14.11
C ARG A 60 12.82 -35.04 12.99
N LEU A 61 13.37 -36.25 12.95
CA LEU A 61 14.34 -36.65 11.92
C LEU A 61 13.69 -37.10 10.61
N ARG A 62 12.54 -37.80 10.68
CA ARG A 62 11.95 -38.47 9.52
C ARG A 62 10.97 -37.59 8.74
N ALA A 63 10.20 -36.73 9.42
CA ALA A 63 9.19 -35.90 8.76
C ALA A 63 9.77 -34.87 7.75
N PRO A 64 10.87 -34.15 8.05
CA PRO A 64 11.45 -33.20 7.09
C PRO A 64 12.10 -33.89 5.89
N ARG A 65 12.72 -35.07 6.10
CA ARG A 65 13.30 -35.88 5.02
C ARG A 65 12.23 -36.42 4.08
N ALA A 66 11.11 -36.91 4.62
CA ALA A 66 9.99 -37.38 3.82
C ALA A 66 9.36 -36.23 3.00
N ALA A 67 9.15 -35.07 3.62
CA ALA A 67 8.63 -33.87 2.95
C ALA A 67 9.56 -33.38 1.82
N LYS A 68 10.88 -33.38 2.04
CA LYS A 68 11.88 -32.98 1.04
C LYS A 68 11.93 -33.94 -0.17
N ILE A 69 11.78 -35.24 0.05
CA ILE A 69 11.73 -36.24 -1.02
C ILE A 69 10.47 -36.07 -1.88
N ILE A 70 9.32 -35.80 -1.25
CA ILE A 70 8.06 -35.55 -1.95
C ILE A 70 8.15 -34.26 -2.77
N LEU A 71 8.68 -33.18 -2.19
CA LEU A 71 8.81 -31.88 -2.84
C LEU A 71 9.76 -31.93 -4.05
N ASN A 72 10.88 -32.65 -3.94
CA ASN A 72 11.83 -32.79 -5.06
C ASN A 72 11.26 -33.61 -6.22
N ARG A 73 10.41 -34.61 -5.94
CA ARG A 73 9.73 -35.42 -6.98
C ARG A 73 8.56 -34.69 -7.64
N LEU A 74 7.93 -33.74 -6.95
CA LEU A 74 6.92 -32.85 -7.53
C LEU A 74 7.55 -31.78 -8.44
N LYS A 75 8.75 -31.28 -8.10
CA LYS A 75 9.49 -30.29 -8.90
C LYS A 75 10.11 -30.86 -10.18
N SER A 76 10.37 -32.16 -10.25
CA SER A 76 11.01 -32.80 -11.42
C SER A 76 10.05 -33.15 -12.56
N ARG A 77 8.79 -32.70 -12.52
CA ARG A 77 7.80 -32.91 -13.59
C ARG A 77 7.31 -31.54 -14.09
N GLN A 78 7.60 -31.23 -15.36
CA GLN A 78 7.07 -30.05 -16.08
C GLN A 78 5.62 -30.33 -16.57
N PRO A 79 4.75 -29.30 -16.71
CA PRO A 79 3.29 -29.44 -16.49
C PRO A 79 2.47 -29.66 -17.79
N PRO A 80 1.17 -30.02 -17.67
CA PRO A 80 0.14 -28.98 -17.52
C PRO A 80 -0.59 -29.06 -16.18
N PHE A 81 -0.91 -27.88 -15.63
CA PHE A 81 -1.55 -27.69 -14.33
C PHE A 81 -3.02 -28.12 -14.37
N THR A 82 -3.45 -28.94 -13.41
CA THR A 82 -4.86 -29.19 -13.09
C THR A 82 -5.13 -28.78 -11.65
N ALA A 83 -6.35 -28.27 -11.38
CA ALA A 83 -6.80 -27.71 -10.10
C ALA A 83 -6.53 -28.62 -8.87
N VAL A 84 -6.47 -29.93 -9.08
CA VAL A 84 -6.20 -30.95 -8.04
C VAL A 84 -4.78 -30.84 -7.45
N ALA A 85 -3.82 -30.33 -8.22
CA ALA A 85 -2.44 -30.12 -7.74
C ALA A 85 -2.33 -28.90 -6.80
N GLN A 86 -3.20 -27.91 -6.98
CA GLN A 86 -3.28 -26.70 -6.14
C GLN A 86 -3.86 -27.04 -4.77
N GLU A 87 -4.99 -27.76 -4.73
CA GLU A 87 -5.62 -28.21 -3.47
C GLU A 87 -4.69 -29.10 -2.65
N SER A 88 -3.94 -29.98 -3.31
CA SER A 88 -2.96 -30.86 -2.64
C SER A 88 -1.80 -30.08 -2.00
N TYR A 89 -1.41 -28.94 -2.59
CA TYR A 89 -0.35 -28.07 -2.07
C TYR A 89 -0.83 -27.22 -0.89
N GLU A 90 -2.07 -26.74 -0.93
CA GLU A 90 -2.69 -25.97 0.15
C GLU A 90 -2.97 -26.82 1.38
N ILE A 91 -3.42 -28.08 1.21
CA ILE A 91 -3.60 -29.03 2.30
C ILE A 91 -2.26 -29.37 2.98
N ALA A 92 -1.20 -29.59 2.19
CA ALA A 92 0.13 -29.88 2.72
C ALA A 92 0.74 -28.70 3.49
N SER A 93 0.53 -27.47 2.99
CA SER A 93 0.98 -26.24 3.65
C SER A 93 0.22 -25.97 4.95
N SER A 94 -1.09 -26.24 4.97
CA SER A 94 -1.94 -26.10 6.15
C SER A 94 -1.57 -27.10 7.26
N LEU A 95 -1.26 -28.35 6.89
CA LEU A 95 -0.75 -29.37 7.81
C LEU A 95 0.63 -29.02 8.38
N GLN A 96 1.50 -28.40 7.59
CA GLN A 96 2.82 -27.96 8.04
C GLN A 96 2.73 -26.77 9.02
N LEU A 97 1.78 -25.86 8.79
CA LEU A 97 1.49 -24.74 9.69
C LEU A 97 0.87 -25.22 11.02
N ALA A 98 -0.07 -26.18 10.95
CA ALA A 98 -0.68 -26.80 12.12
C ALA A 98 0.35 -27.56 12.97
N ALA A 99 1.25 -28.32 12.34
CA ALA A 99 2.35 -29.01 13.03
C ALA A 99 3.34 -28.03 13.69
N SER A 100 3.63 -26.90 13.04
CA SER A 100 4.52 -25.87 13.59
C SER A 100 3.91 -25.15 14.80
N ARG A 101 2.60 -24.89 14.78
CA ARG A 101 1.86 -24.29 15.91
C ARG A 101 1.66 -25.26 17.08
N ALA A 102 1.49 -26.55 16.81
CA ALA A 102 1.46 -27.58 17.85
C ALA A 102 2.83 -27.74 18.53
N LEU A 103 3.94 -27.56 17.79
CA LEU A 103 5.29 -27.59 18.34
C LEU A 103 5.63 -26.36 19.19
N SER A 104 5.09 -25.18 18.89
CA SER A 104 5.31 -23.97 19.70
C SER A 104 4.57 -24.01 21.04
N TRP A 105 3.49 -24.78 21.14
CA TRP A 105 2.75 -25.03 22.38
C TRP A 105 3.45 -25.99 23.35
N LEU A 106 4.46 -26.75 22.89
CA LEU A 106 5.14 -27.80 23.66
C LEU A 106 6.53 -27.37 24.19
N GLN A 107 6.92 -26.10 24.07
CA GLN A 107 8.20 -25.61 24.57
C GLN A 107 8.05 -24.85 25.90
N PRO A 108 8.84 -25.15 26.95
CA PRO A 108 9.00 -24.27 28.10
C PRO A 108 9.97 -23.12 27.75
N ASN A 109 9.60 -21.90 28.15
CA ASN A 109 10.40 -20.69 27.98
C ASN A 109 11.49 -20.62 29.08
N PRO A 110 12.80 -20.45 28.77
CA PRO A 110 13.84 -20.30 29.78
C PRO A 110 14.18 -18.82 29.98
N SER A 111 13.45 -18.15 30.86
CA SER A 111 13.87 -16.98 31.66
C SER A 111 12.63 -16.29 32.23
N ALA A 112 12.57 -16.21 33.55
CA ALA A 112 11.59 -15.43 34.28
C ALA A 112 12.26 -14.14 34.74
N ASP A 113 11.56 -13.00 34.68
CA ASP A 113 11.39 -12.20 35.90
C ASP A 113 10.09 -11.35 35.91
N SER A 114 9.46 -11.39 37.08
CA SER A 114 8.37 -10.59 37.70
C SER A 114 7.27 -9.84 36.88
N SER A 115 6.05 -10.41 36.82
CA SER A 115 4.77 -9.90 37.40
C SER A 115 3.53 -10.56 36.74
N PRO A 116 2.36 -10.72 37.42
CA PRO A 116 1.34 -11.69 37.02
C PRO A 116 0.28 -11.11 36.05
N GLN A 117 0.12 -11.73 34.88
CA GLN A 117 -1.10 -11.62 34.06
C GLN A 117 -1.93 -12.89 34.15
N SER A 118 -3.26 -12.74 34.22
CA SER A 118 -4.27 -13.76 34.48
C SER A 118 -4.27 -14.97 33.51
N PRO A 119 -4.68 -16.18 33.93
CA PRO A 119 -4.78 -17.33 33.02
C PRO A 119 -5.98 -17.22 32.06
N ARG A 120 -5.74 -17.60 30.80
CA ARG A 120 -6.74 -17.67 29.72
C ARG A 120 -7.59 -18.95 29.83
N ASP A 121 -8.87 -18.81 29.51
CA ASP A 121 -9.97 -19.78 29.64
C ASP A 121 -9.78 -21.10 28.82
N PRO A 122 -9.87 -22.30 29.46
CA PRO A 122 -9.82 -23.61 28.80
C PRO A 122 -10.97 -23.92 27.80
N SER A 123 -12.02 -23.11 27.75
CA SER A 123 -13.21 -23.36 26.91
C SER A 123 -12.95 -23.29 25.38
N LEU A 124 -11.85 -22.66 24.96
CA LEU A 124 -11.49 -22.49 23.54
C LEU A 124 -10.98 -23.78 22.87
N LEU A 125 -10.32 -24.67 23.62
CA LEU A 125 -9.76 -25.92 23.07
C LEU A 125 -10.86 -26.94 22.75
N SER A 126 -11.91 -26.98 23.57
CA SER A 126 -13.11 -27.79 23.34
C SER A 126 -13.87 -27.35 22.08
N ARG A 127 -14.00 -26.03 21.87
CA ARG A 127 -14.65 -25.45 20.69
C ARG A 127 -13.87 -25.70 19.40
N PHE A 128 -12.54 -25.66 19.47
CA PHE A 128 -11.66 -25.94 18.32
C PHE A 128 -11.77 -27.40 17.85
N LEU A 129 -11.93 -28.36 18.76
CA LEU A 129 -12.01 -29.79 18.42
C LEU A 129 -13.39 -30.22 17.88
N SER A 130 -14.48 -29.55 18.25
CA SER A 130 -15.81 -29.82 17.68
C SER A 130 -15.97 -29.36 16.22
N ALA A 131 -15.16 -28.40 15.76
CA ALA A 131 -15.20 -27.90 14.38
C ALA A 131 -14.59 -28.87 13.34
N MET A 132 -14.02 -30.00 13.77
CA MET A 132 -13.27 -30.94 12.92
C MET A 132 -14.02 -32.26 12.63
N ARG A 133 -15.33 -32.36 12.89
CA ARG A 133 -16.14 -33.53 12.49
C ARG A 133 -16.68 -33.38 11.05
N PRO A 134 -16.35 -34.27 10.10
CA PRO A 134 -17.00 -34.28 8.79
C PRO A 134 -18.38 -34.96 8.87
N ALA A 135 -19.41 -34.30 8.35
CA ALA A 135 -20.73 -34.88 8.13
C ALA A 135 -20.80 -35.57 6.76
N GLY A 136 -21.15 -36.87 6.77
CA GLY A 136 -21.97 -37.53 5.74
C GLY A 136 -21.33 -37.94 4.41
N LEU A 137 -20.80 -39.16 4.33
CA LEU A 137 -20.77 -39.97 3.10
C LEU A 137 -21.01 -41.44 3.47
N THR A 138 -22.27 -41.88 3.42
CA THR A 138 -22.66 -43.29 3.50
C THR A 138 -22.60 -43.91 2.10
N ALA A 139 -21.81 -44.97 1.96
CA ALA A 139 -21.71 -45.80 0.77
C ALA A 139 -22.81 -46.87 0.76
N GLY A 140 -23.47 -47.04 -0.40
CA GLY A 140 -24.29 -48.21 -0.72
C GLY A 140 -23.82 -48.78 -2.06
N ALA A 141 -23.36 -50.03 -2.04
CA ALA A 141 -22.84 -50.76 -3.20
C ALA A 141 -23.89 -51.74 -3.75
N SER A 142 -23.98 -51.89 -5.08
CA SER A 142 -23.98 -53.20 -5.78
C SER A 142 -24.26 -53.12 -7.29
N ASN A 143 -23.39 -53.79 -8.08
CA ASN A 143 -23.63 -54.61 -9.31
C ASN A 143 -24.43 -53.97 -10.49
N ARG A 144 -24.03 -53.97 -11.78
CA ARG A 144 -23.49 -55.05 -12.64
C ARG A 144 -23.16 -54.52 -14.07
N ARG A 145 -22.17 -55.14 -14.73
CA ARG A 145 -21.99 -55.44 -16.19
C ARG A 145 -22.06 -54.36 -17.31
N ALA A 146 -20.89 -54.18 -17.94
CA ALA A 146 -20.54 -54.36 -19.37
C ALA A 146 -21.41 -53.76 -20.50
N LEU A 147 -20.81 -52.92 -21.36
CA LEU A 147 -20.40 -53.26 -22.73
C LEU A 147 -19.81 -52.04 -23.49
N VAL A 148 -18.91 -52.37 -24.40
CA VAL A 148 -18.22 -51.50 -25.37
C VAL A 148 -19.18 -51.12 -26.51
N GLN A 149 -19.12 -49.86 -26.99
CA GLN A 149 -19.08 -49.44 -28.41
C GLN A 149 -19.54 -47.97 -28.60
N ASN A 150 -18.78 -47.22 -29.40
CA ASN A 150 -19.22 -46.04 -30.16
C ASN A 150 -19.67 -46.57 -31.55
N PRO A 151 -20.63 -45.99 -32.32
CA PRO A 151 -20.59 -44.57 -32.75
C PRO A 151 -21.93 -43.87 -33.16
N LYS A 152 -21.83 -42.55 -33.44
CA LYS A 152 -22.62 -41.70 -34.37
C LYS A 152 -24.08 -41.25 -34.08
N ALA A 153 -24.21 -39.91 -34.17
CA ALA A 153 -25.25 -39.06 -34.81
C ALA A 153 -26.71 -39.06 -34.33
N GLY A 154 -27.23 -37.84 -34.08
CA GLY A 154 -28.65 -37.54 -33.91
C GLY A 154 -28.91 -36.03 -33.99
N HIS A 155 -29.60 -35.61 -35.06
CA HIS A 155 -30.07 -34.25 -35.36
C HIS A 155 -31.28 -33.84 -34.51
N HIS A 156 -31.44 -32.53 -34.27
CA HIS A 156 -32.77 -31.89 -34.18
C HIS A 156 -32.76 -30.52 -34.88
N PHE A 157 -33.79 -30.29 -35.69
CA PHE A 157 -34.05 -29.14 -36.55
C PHE A 157 -35.32 -28.39 -36.09
N LEU A 158 -35.47 -27.16 -36.63
CA LEU A 158 -36.66 -26.28 -36.77
C LEU A 158 -36.89 -25.27 -35.61
N LYS A 159 -37.24 -24.00 -35.85
CA LYS A 159 -37.71 -23.29 -37.07
C LYS A 159 -37.57 -21.76 -36.89
N GLY A 160 -37.35 -21.05 -38.00
CA GLY A 160 -37.42 -19.59 -38.09
C GLY A 160 -38.84 -19.07 -38.30
N GLY A 161 -39.04 -17.79 -37.95
CA GLY A 161 -40.27 -17.03 -38.19
C GLY A 161 -39.92 -15.61 -38.66
N HIS A 162 -40.43 -15.25 -39.84
CA HIS A 162 -40.39 -13.94 -40.47
C HIS A 162 -41.50 -13.03 -39.93
N HIS A 163 -41.20 -11.76 -39.65
CA HIS A 163 -42.07 -10.59 -39.80
C HIS A 163 -41.12 -9.39 -40.04
N GLY A 164 -41.21 -8.53 -41.06
CA GLY A 164 -42.34 -8.01 -41.82
C GLY A 164 -42.24 -6.48 -41.75
N LEU A 165 -41.47 -5.86 -42.66
CA LEU A 165 -41.29 -4.41 -42.75
C LEU A 165 -42.60 -3.73 -43.18
N LYS A 166 -42.98 -2.64 -42.50
CA LYS A 166 -43.87 -1.60 -43.03
C LYS A 166 -43.19 -0.24 -42.87
N GLY A 167 -43.13 0.50 -43.99
CA GLY A 167 -42.66 1.87 -44.03
C GLY A 167 -43.66 2.84 -43.39
N GLY A 168 -43.11 3.88 -42.77
CA GLY A 168 -43.86 5.03 -42.25
C GLY A 168 -43.09 6.31 -42.58
N HIS A 169 -43.72 7.17 -43.38
CA HIS A 169 -43.29 8.52 -43.70
C HIS A 169 -43.61 9.47 -42.54
N HIS A 170 -42.59 10.17 -42.02
CA HIS A 170 -42.70 11.48 -41.34
C HIS A 170 -41.36 12.19 -41.65
N GLY A 171 -41.26 13.30 -42.38
CA GLY A 171 -42.01 14.55 -42.24
C GLY A 171 -41.16 15.55 -41.43
N LEU A 172 -40.02 16.00 -41.98
CA LEU A 172 -39.21 17.06 -41.37
C LEU A 172 -39.59 18.40 -42.00
N SER A 173 -40.22 19.27 -41.20
CA SER A 173 -40.32 20.71 -41.47
C SER A 173 -39.16 21.44 -40.82
N GLY A 174 -38.48 22.27 -41.61
CA GLY A 174 -37.28 23.00 -41.22
C GLY A 174 -37.52 24.23 -40.34
N GLY A 175 -36.43 24.74 -39.79
CA GLY A 175 -36.30 26.06 -39.17
C GLY A 175 -34.84 26.51 -39.24
N HIS A 176 -34.62 27.56 -40.03
CA HIS A 176 -33.38 28.33 -40.24
C HIS A 176 -32.83 28.92 -38.91
N HIS A 177 -31.59 29.41 -38.71
CA HIS A 177 -30.65 30.27 -39.44
C HIS A 177 -29.26 30.11 -38.74
N GLY A 178 -28.07 30.42 -39.26
CA GLY A 178 -27.62 31.07 -40.49
C GLY A 178 -26.08 31.30 -40.45
N LEU A 179 -25.55 31.75 -41.59
CA LEU A 179 -24.25 32.42 -41.83
C LEU A 179 -22.98 31.55 -41.73
N THR A 180 -21.96 31.62 -42.60
CA THR A 180 -21.71 32.18 -43.96
C THR A 180 -20.34 31.60 -44.35
N GLY A 181 -20.18 31.17 -45.61
CA GLY A 181 -18.88 30.73 -46.13
C GLY A 181 -17.98 31.91 -46.53
N GLY A 182 -16.69 31.78 -46.27
CA GLY A 182 -15.63 32.60 -46.84
C GLY A 182 -14.47 31.71 -47.29
N HIS A 183 -14.27 31.62 -48.60
CA HIS A 183 -13.16 30.90 -49.24
C HIS A 183 -11.98 31.85 -49.50
N HIS A 184 -10.80 31.52 -48.99
CA HIS A 184 -9.45 31.78 -49.55
C HIS A 184 -8.54 30.74 -48.84
N GLY A 185 -7.62 29.96 -49.42
CA GLY A 185 -6.95 29.90 -50.72
C GLY A 185 -5.50 29.47 -50.45
N LEU A 186 -5.15 28.21 -50.78
CA LEU A 186 -3.78 27.66 -50.98
C LEU A 186 -2.89 27.54 -49.70
N LYS A 187 -1.98 26.57 -49.50
CA LYS A 187 -1.22 25.63 -50.35
C LYS A 187 -0.90 24.35 -49.53
N GLY A 188 -0.74 23.22 -50.23
CA GLY A 188 -0.36 21.95 -49.64
C GLY A 188 1.11 21.87 -49.18
N GLY A 189 1.32 21.06 -48.15
CA GLY A 189 2.60 20.52 -47.74
C GLY A 189 2.42 19.05 -47.36
N HIS A 190 3.04 18.16 -48.13
CA HIS A 190 3.11 16.74 -47.86
C HIS A 190 3.93 16.46 -46.60
N HIS A 191 3.38 15.74 -45.62
CA HIS A 191 4.16 14.80 -44.81
C HIS A 191 3.30 13.58 -44.47
N GLY A 192 3.78 12.40 -44.90
CA GLY A 192 3.11 11.13 -44.76
C GLY A 192 2.95 10.72 -43.30
N VAL A 193 1.73 10.35 -42.95
CA VAL A 193 1.42 9.68 -41.69
C VAL A 193 1.92 8.24 -41.79
N LYS A 194 3.08 7.96 -41.19
CA LYS A 194 3.42 6.58 -40.81
C LYS A 194 2.55 6.24 -39.60
N GLY A 195 1.77 5.17 -39.72
CA GLY A 195 0.94 4.64 -38.65
C GLY A 195 1.77 4.32 -37.40
N GLY A 196 1.55 5.09 -36.35
CA GLY A 196 1.98 4.76 -34.99
C GLY A 196 0.94 3.85 -34.35
N HIS A 197 1.34 2.64 -34.00
CA HIS A 197 0.57 1.79 -33.11
C HIS A 197 0.54 2.43 -31.72
N HIS A 198 -0.60 2.99 -31.32
CA HIS A 198 -0.85 3.33 -29.92
C HIS A 198 -1.27 2.04 -29.20
N GLY A 199 -0.29 1.39 -28.57
CA GLY A 199 -0.57 0.36 -27.58
C GLY A 199 -1.21 1.01 -26.34
N PRO A 200 -2.31 0.46 -25.79
CA PRO A 200 -2.90 0.97 -24.57
C PRO A 200 -1.91 0.80 -23.41
N GLY A 201 -1.58 1.91 -22.76
CA GLY A 201 -0.74 1.94 -21.57
C GLY A 201 -1.40 1.12 -20.45
N GLY A 202 -0.74 0.03 -20.07
CA GLY A 202 -1.16 -0.82 -18.97
C GLY A 202 -0.94 -0.11 -17.64
N GLY A 203 -2.04 0.14 -16.92
CA GLY A 203 -2.08 0.87 -15.66
C GLY A 203 -1.88 0.01 -14.40
N HIS A 204 -0.94 0.44 -13.56
CA HIS A 204 -0.86 0.43 -12.09
C HIS A 204 -0.92 -0.77 -11.12
N HIS A 205 -1.42 -1.99 -11.37
CA HIS A 205 -1.32 -3.04 -10.32
C HIS A 205 -0.92 -4.46 -10.79
N GLY A 206 -0.45 -4.60 -12.03
CA GLY A 206 0.15 -5.86 -12.50
C GLY A 206 1.52 -6.19 -11.90
N LYS A 207 2.15 -5.28 -11.15
CA LYS A 207 3.58 -5.39 -10.76
C LYS A 207 3.87 -5.54 -9.26
N GLU A 208 2.91 -5.34 -8.35
CA GLU A 208 3.11 -5.55 -6.89
C GLU A 208 3.36 -7.04 -6.54
N LYS A 209 2.82 -7.97 -7.35
CA LYS A 209 3.05 -9.42 -7.17
C LYS A 209 4.49 -9.87 -7.46
N TRP A 210 5.29 -9.05 -8.16
CA TRP A 210 6.63 -9.43 -8.64
C TRP A 210 7.76 -9.13 -7.65
N LEU A 211 7.56 -8.25 -6.66
CA LEU A 211 8.61 -7.94 -5.65
C LEU A 211 9.02 -9.14 -4.79
N ARG A 212 8.20 -10.21 -4.78
CA ARG A 212 8.43 -11.44 -4.02
C ARG A 212 9.44 -12.41 -4.66
N MET A 213 9.88 -12.17 -5.90
CA MET A 213 10.80 -13.06 -6.63
C MET A 213 11.99 -12.31 -7.20
N GLN A 214 13.10 -12.21 -6.44
CA GLN A 214 14.48 -12.37 -6.95
C GLN A 214 15.53 -12.26 -5.83
N VAL A 215 16.10 -13.40 -5.42
CA VAL A 215 17.38 -13.50 -4.71
C VAL A 215 18.30 -14.38 -5.55
N LYS A 216 19.21 -13.76 -6.30
CA LYS A 216 20.43 -14.41 -6.80
C LYS A 216 21.59 -13.45 -6.60
N ARG A 217 22.44 -13.77 -5.62
CA ARG A 217 23.71 -13.09 -5.35
C ARG A 217 24.66 -13.29 -6.55
N PRO A 218 25.32 -12.24 -7.07
CA PRO A 218 26.52 -12.42 -7.85
C PRO A 218 27.74 -12.58 -6.93
N ALA A 219 28.71 -13.34 -7.43
CA ALA A 219 29.93 -13.75 -6.76
C ALA A 219 30.93 -12.60 -6.57
N LYS A 220 31.79 -12.76 -5.56
CA LYS A 220 32.95 -11.92 -5.25
C LYS A 220 34.02 -12.09 -6.33
N ASP A 221 34.46 -10.99 -6.94
CA ASP A 221 35.77 -10.92 -7.57
C ASP A 221 36.57 -9.75 -6.98
N GLY A 222 37.75 -10.08 -6.47
CA GLY A 222 38.64 -9.18 -5.74
C GLY A 222 39.45 -8.29 -6.68
N LEU A 223 39.58 -7.02 -6.30
CA LEU A 223 40.46 -6.07 -6.98
C LEU A 223 41.58 -5.63 -6.03
N LYS A 224 42.82 -5.94 -6.43
CA LYS A 224 44.07 -5.51 -5.79
C LYS A 224 44.27 -4.00 -6.04
N ILE A 225 44.52 -3.24 -4.97
CA ILE A 225 44.91 -1.82 -5.04
C ILE A 225 46.42 -1.74 -4.87
N GLY A 226 47.10 -1.22 -5.90
CA GLY A 226 48.51 -0.85 -5.87
C GLY A 226 48.68 0.59 -5.37
N SER A 227 49.69 0.79 -4.54
CA SER A 227 50.11 2.04 -3.92
C SER A 227 50.84 2.97 -4.88
N THR A 228 50.56 4.28 -4.83
CA THR A 228 51.54 5.33 -5.13
C THR A 228 51.40 6.50 -4.14
N LYS A 229 52.55 7.05 -3.75
CA LYS A 229 52.79 8.10 -2.75
C LYS A 229 53.08 9.45 -3.41
N SER A 230 52.82 10.52 -2.65
CA SER A 230 53.48 11.85 -2.65
C SER A 230 53.18 12.78 -3.85
N ALA A 231 53.12 14.11 -3.76
CA ALA A 231 53.51 15.14 -2.76
C ALA A 231 52.48 16.30 -2.89
N GLY A 232 52.18 17.14 -1.89
CA GLY A 232 53.05 18.18 -1.33
C GLY A 232 52.90 19.48 -2.14
N ASP A 233 52.14 20.46 -1.63
CA ASP A 233 52.56 21.86 -1.55
C ASP A 233 51.52 22.79 -0.91
N SER A 234 52.08 23.76 -0.20
CA SER A 234 51.49 24.79 0.67
C SER A 234 51.42 26.17 -0.01
N ASN A 235 50.62 27.06 0.58
CA ASN A 235 50.52 28.55 0.49
C ASN A 235 49.07 28.95 0.14
N GLY A 236 48.37 29.88 0.80
CA GLY A 236 48.78 30.96 1.70
C GLY A 236 48.16 32.28 1.19
N ALA A 237 47.46 33.01 2.08
CA ALA A 237 46.98 34.41 1.97
C ALA A 237 45.74 34.69 1.08
N LEU A 238 44.90 35.71 1.31
CA LEU A 238 44.59 36.67 2.38
C LEU A 238 43.31 37.44 1.94
N SER A 239 42.51 37.89 2.91
CA SER A 239 41.70 39.14 2.97
C SER A 239 40.67 39.51 1.88
N GLY A 240 39.47 39.90 2.33
CA GLY A 240 38.49 40.67 1.56
C GLY A 240 37.19 40.92 2.32
N ASP A 241 37.23 41.84 3.28
CA ASP A 241 36.11 42.40 4.05
C ASP A 241 35.34 43.43 3.20
N PHE A 242 33.99 43.40 3.20
CA PHE A 242 33.13 44.53 2.82
C PHE A 242 31.75 44.40 3.48
N GLY A 243 31.37 45.44 4.22
CA GLY A 243 30.27 45.44 5.17
C GLY A 243 28.89 45.80 4.62
N SER A 244 27.91 45.47 5.49
CA SER A 244 26.73 46.24 5.90
C SER A 244 25.85 46.95 4.85
N GLY A 245 24.58 46.53 4.83
CA GLY A 245 23.44 47.36 4.42
C GLY A 245 22.15 46.85 5.06
N SER A 246 21.66 47.60 6.05
CA SER A 246 20.46 47.35 6.85
C SER A 246 19.16 47.74 6.10
N GLY A 247 18.09 46.97 6.34
CA GLY A 247 16.74 47.25 5.86
C GLY A 247 15.70 46.48 6.65
N SER A 248 15.14 47.14 7.66
CA SER A 248 14.14 46.67 8.62
C SER A 248 12.72 46.57 8.02
N GLY A 249 12.01 45.48 8.33
CA GLY A 249 10.57 45.30 8.06
C GLY A 249 9.97 44.29 9.05
N SER A 250 9.03 44.76 9.85
CA SER A 250 8.44 44.15 11.05
C SER A 250 7.94 42.71 10.90
N GLY A 251 8.49 41.80 11.73
CA GLY A 251 7.99 40.45 11.97
C GLY A 251 7.17 40.37 13.25
N SER A 252 5.95 39.87 13.14
CA SER A 252 5.06 39.56 14.25
C SER A 252 5.56 38.37 15.06
N ASN A 253 5.42 38.51 16.37
CA ASN A 253 6.02 37.71 17.41
C ASN A 253 5.26 36.38 17.59
N TYR A 254 5.75 35.28 17.01
CA TYR A 254 5.38 33.92 17.44
C TYR A 254 6.50 33.39 18.34
N GLY A 255 6.17 33.24 19.63
CA GLY A 255 7.10 32.77 20.64
C GLY A 255 7.68 31.40 20.28
N SER A 256 9.00 31.35 20.08
CA SER A 256 9.76 30.11 20.09
C SER A 256 9.72 29.49 21.49
N GLY A 257 8.75 28.60 21.71
CA GLY A 257 8.94 27.52 22.67
C GLY A 257 10.08 26.65 22.15
N SER A 258 11.24 26.74 22.78
CA SER A 258 12.34 25.79 22.61
C SER A 258 11.87 24.42 23.09
N GLY A 259 11.19 23.69 22.20
CA GLY A 259 10.98 22.27 22.32
C GLY A 259 12.33 21.62 22.06
N SER A 260 12.97 21.17 23.14
CA SER A 260 14.12 20.28 23.10
C SER A 260 13.84 19.12 22.15
N ASN A 261 14.39 19.23 20.94
CA ASN A 261 14.36 18.17 19.95
C ASN A 261 15.21 17.05 20.55
N SER A 262 14.55 15.99 21.06
CA SER A 262 15.22 14.77 21.50
C SER A 262 15.78 14.07 20.27
N GLY A 263 16.87 14.63 19.72
CA GLY A 263 17.70 13.98 18.74
C GLY A 263 18.21 12.72 19.39
N SER A 264 17.73 11.57 18.91
CA SER A 264 18.30 10.28 19.25
C SER A 264 19.81 10.35 19.08
N ASP A 265 20.55 9.97 20.12
CA ASP A 265 22.00 10.08 20.19
C ASP A 265 22.64 9.18 19.11
N VAL A 266 22.93 9.75 17.94
CA VAL A 266 23.60 9.06 16.83
C VAL A 266 25.06 8.90 17.22
N SER A 267 25.51 7.66 17.45
CA SER A 267 26.83 7.40 18.03
C SER A 267 27.98 7.63 17.06
N SER A 268 27.73 7.41 15.76
CA SER A 268 28.75 7.46 14.69
C SER A 268 28.11 7.90 13.38
N THR A 269 28.80 8.73 12.61
CA THR A 269 28.33 9.21 11.31
C THR A 269 29.33 8.93 10.19
N PHE A 270 28.83 8.62 8.99
CA PHE A 270 29.62 8.34 7.79
C PHE A 270 29.22 9.31 6.68
N SER A 271 30.11 10.21 6.28
CA SER A 271 29.79 11.20 5.25
C SER A 271 30.01 10.64 3.85
N VAL A 272 29.09 10.87 2.91
CA VAL A 272 29.24 10.39 1.52
C VAL A 272 30.53 10.88 0.84
N THR A 273 31.10 12.01 1.30
CA THR A 273 32.35 12.56 0.76
C THR A 273 33.58 11.75 1.17
N GLU A 274 33.54 11.07 2.32
CA GLU A 274 34.60 10.15 2.77
C GLU A 274 34.67 8.88 1.89
N PHE A 275 33.60 8.62 1.13
CA PHE A 275 33.47 7.51 0.21
C PHE A 275 33.59 7.94 -1.27
N GLY A 276 34.11 9.14 -1.51
CA GLY A 276 34.47 9.62 -2.86
C GLY A 276 33.37 10.39 -3.60
N ALA A 277 32.28 10.80 -2.93
CA ALA A 277 31.32 11.72 -3.53
C ALA A 277 31.90 13.15 -3.57
N ASP A 278 32.03 13.74 -4.76
CA ASP A 278 32.61 15.08 -4.92
C ASP A 278 31.73 16.19 -4.33
N GLY A 279 30.41 16.08 -4.51
CA GLY A 279 29.43 17.11 -4.19
C GLY A 279 29.33 18.23 -5.22
N GLY A 280 29.78 17.99 -6.47
CA GLY A 280 29.73 18.94 -7.58
C GLY A 280 28.52 18.80 -8.50
N GLY A 281 27.70 17.76 -8.34
CA GLY A 281 26.45 17.55 -9.06
C GLY A 281 26.59 17.02 -10.49
N SER A 282 27.80 16.64 -10.92
CA SER A 282 28.08 16.16 -12.28
C SER A 282 28.53 14.70 -12.34
N SER A 283 29.23 14.22 -11.31
CA SER A 283 29.68 12.83 -11.22
C SER A 283 28.69 11.95 -10.44
N ASP A 284 28.55 10.70 -10.86
CA ASP A 284 27.63 9.74 -10.25
C ASP A 284 28.11 9.31 -8.85
N ALA A 285 27.44 9.82 -7.82
CA ALA A 285 27.74 9.59 -6.41
C ALA A 285 27.07 8.32 -5.84
N SER A 286 26.29 7.57 -6.63
CA SER A 286 25.46 6.46 -6.12
C SER A 286 26.27 5.37 -5.40
N LYS A 287 27.49 5.08 -5.89
CA LYS A 287 28.40 4.12 -5.25
C LYS A 287 28.90 4.60 -3.90
N ALA A 288 29.19 5.89 -3.77
CA ALA A 288 29.63 6.50 -2.52
C ALA A 288 28.50 6.51 -1.48
N PHE A 289 27.27 6.80 -1.91
CA PHE A 289 26.07 6.70 -1.07
C PHE A 289 25.87 5.27 -0.55
N ALA A 290 25.92 4.27 -1.45
CA ALA A 290 25.79 2.86 -1.07
C ALA A 290 26.89 2.42 -0.09
N ALA A 291 28.13 2.84 -0.32
CA ALA A 291 29.27 2.48 0.54
C ALA A 291 29.18 3.14 1.93
N ALA A 292 28.83 4.42 2.00
CA ALA A 292 28.64 5.14 3.26
C ALA A 292 27.50 4.53 4.08
N PHE A 293 26.38 4.20 3.44
CA PHE A 293 25.26 3.53 4.11
C PHE A 293 25.66 2.13 4.60
N ALA A 294 26.35 1.34 3.78
CA ALA A 294 26.81 0.01 4.18
C ALA A 294 27.75 0.06 5.40
N ALA A 295 28.61 1.08 5.48
CA ALA A 295 29.46 1.31 6.64
C ALA A 295 28.63 1.67 7.89
N ALA A 296 27.68 2.59 7.77
CA ALA A 296 26.76 2.96 8.85
C ALA A 296 25.94 1.75 9.34
N CYS A 297 25.34 1.01 8.42
CA CYS A 297 24.52 -0.18 8.71
C CYS A 297 25.32 -1.29 9.41
N LYS A 298 26.57 -1.53 8.96
CA LYS A 298 27.47 -2.48 9.59
C LYS A 298 27.79 -2.06 11.03
N GLU A 299 28.10 -0.79 11.24
CA GLU A 299 28.43 -0.25 12.57
C GLU A 299 27.22 -0.28 13.51
N ALA A 300 26.02 0.06 13.02
CA ALA A 300 24.79 -0.05 13.80
C ALA A 300 24.55 -1.48 14.27
N SER A 301 24.80 -2.45 13.39
CA SER A 301 24.60 -3.87 13.68
C SER A 301 25.63 -4.43 14.66
N SER A 302 26.85 -3.88 14.72
CA SER A 302 27.90 -4.34 15.63
C SER A 302 27.89 -3.66 16.99
N SER A 303 27.52 -2.38 17.03
CA SER A 303 27.55 -1.56 18.26
C SER A 303 26.24 -1.62 19.04
N ASP A 304 25.15 -2.10 18.43
CA ASP A 304 23.77 -1.99 18.93
C ASP A 304 23.40 -0.54 19.29
N LYS A 305 24.02 0.41 18.59
CA LYS A 305 23.75 1.84 18.69
C LYS A 305 23.29 2.37 17.34
N LYS A 306 22.53 3.45 17.38
CA LYS A 306 22.08 4.13 16.18
C LYS A 306 23.23 4.87 15.53
N THR A 307 23.43 4.64 14.24
CA THR A 307 24.46 5.31 13.42
C THR A 307 23.80 6.14 12.32
N GLY A 308 24.58 6.97 11.65
CA GLY A 308 24.07 7.82 10.58
C GLY A 308 24.95 7.86 9.33
N ILE A 309 24.30 8.09 8.19
CA ILE A 309 24.94 8.56 6.96
C ILE A 309 24.64 10.05 6.81
N VAL A 310 25.63 10.84 6.39
CA VAL A 310 25.51 12.30 6.24
C VAL A 310 25.72 12.72 4.79
N ILE A 311 24.74 13.45 4.27
CA ILE A 311 24.79 14.13 2.98
C ILE A 311 24.96 15.61 3.30
N PRO A 312 26.19 16.16 3.20
CA PRO A 312 26.53 17.45 3.78
C PRO A 312 25.88 18.63 3.05
N SER A 313 25.52 19.66 3.81
CA SER A 313 25.01 20.93 3.30
C SER A 313 25.99 21.63 2.36
N GLY A 314 25.46 22.44 1.44
CA GLY A 314 26.27 23.23 0.50
C GLY A 314 26.88 22.42 -0.64
N ARG A 315 26.48 21.15 -0.80
CA ARG A 315 26.92 20.26 -1.87
C ARG A 315 25.74 19.66 -2.63
N THR A 316 25.97 19.35 -3.90
CA THR A 316 24.99 18.70 -4.78
C THR A 316 25.56 17.38 -5.27
N PHE A 317 24.78 16.31 -5.18
CA PHE A 317 25.22 14.97 -5.55
C PHE A 317 24.30 14.42 -6.64
N LEU A 318 24.86 14.14 -7.83
CA LEU A 318 24.13 13.41 -8.87
C LEU A 318 24.04 11.95 -8.44
N VAL A 319 22.83 11.46 -8.22
CA VAL A 319 22.58 10.10 -7.73
C VAL A 319 21.65 9.39 -8.70
N LYS A 320 22.17 8.36 -9.36
CA LYS A 320 21.37 7.35 -10.05
C LYS A 320 20.68 6.47 -9.01
N PRO A 321 19.66 5.67 -9.39
CA PRO A 321 18.97 4.80 -8.45
C PRO A 321 19.93 3.98 -7.58
N VAL A 322 19.80 4.16 -6.27
CA VAL A 322 20.60 3.47 -5.25
C VAL A 322 19.67 2.80 -4.25
N VAL A 323 20.04 1.58 -3.84
CA VAL A 323 19.29 0.80 -2.86
C VAL A 323 20.09 0.70 -1.57
N PHE A 324 19.43 1.03 -0.46
CA PHE A 324 19.87 0.89 0.90
C PHE A 324 19.10 -0.27 1.54
N GLU A 325 19.77 -1.42 1.64
CA GLU A 325 19.15 -2.63 2.18
C GLU A 325 19.57 -2.86 3.64
N GLY A 326 18.58 -3.17 4.48
CA GLY A 326 18.78 -3.67 5.83
C GLY A 326 18.79 -5.20 5.92
N PRO A 327 18.63 -5.76 7.14
CA PRO A 327 18.43 -5.04 8.40
C PRO A 327 19.73 -4.38 8.90
N CYS A 328 19.57 -3.27 9.62
CA CYS A 328 20.68 -2.50 10.21
C CYS A 328 20.39 -2.24 11.70
N GLY A 329 21.02 -3.00 12.61
CA GLY A 329 21.00 -2.75 14.08
C GLY A 329 19.69 -2.20 14.68
N PRO A 330 19.75 -1.26 15.66
CA PRO A 330 18.58 -0.55 16.19
C PRO A 330 18.04 0.56 15.26
N GLY A 331 18.54 0.65 14.03
CA GLY A 331 18.18 1.63 13.01
C GLY A 331 19.35 2.49 12.52
N VAL A 332 19.12 3.18 11.41
CA VAL A 332 20.08 4.07 10.75
C VAL A 332 19.41 5.40 10.44
N GLN A 333 20.12 6.50 10.74
CA GLN A 333 19.73 7.83 10.34
C GLN A 333 20.37 8.22 9.00
N PHE A 334 19.55 8.45 7.99
CA PHE A 334 19.91 9.11 6.75
C PHE A 334 19.72 10.62 6.91
N ARG A 335 20.81 11.33 7.22
CA ARG A 335 20.82 12.78 7.40
C ARG A 335 21.10 13.49 6.07
N LEU A 336 20.04 14.03 5.48
CA LEU A 336 20.03 14.80 4.25
C LEU A 336 20.08 16.31 4.54
N ASP A 337 21.28 16.90 4.54
CA ASP A 337 21.46 18.36 4.67
C ASP A 337 21.83 19.04 3.34
N GLY A 338 22.38 18.29 2.39
CA GLY A 338 22.72 18.75 1.03
C GLY A 338 21.62 18.49 -0.01
N THR A 339 22.01 18.59 -1.29
CA THR A 339 21.12 18.31 -2.42
C THR A 339 21.47 16.98 -3.08
N VAL A 340 20.49 16.11 -3.24
CA VAL A 340 20.52 14.95 -4.14
C VAL A 340 19.78 15.34 -5.42
N VAL A 341 20.41 15.14 -6.57
CA VAL A 341 19.78 15.38 -7.88
C VAL A 341 19.76 14.09 -8.70
N GLY A 342 18.60 13.72 -9.24
CA GLY A 342 18.45 12.61 -10.17
C GLY A 342 18.98 12.98 -11.57
N PRO A 343 19.37 11.99 -12.39
CA PRO A 343 19.63 12.21 -13.80
C PRO A 343 18.42 12.84 -14.50
N SER A 344 18.65 13.83 -15.37
CA SER A 344 17.58 14.39 -16.21
C SER A 344 17.23 13.47 -17.37
N ASP A 345 18.23 12.80 -17.95
CA ASP A 345 18.03 11.87 -19.07
C ASP A 345 17.48 10.52 -18.58
N PRO A 346 16.26 10.11 -19.00
CA PRO A 346 15.72 8.81 -18.68
C PRO A 346 16.62 7.63 -19.07
N GLY A 347 17.48 7.80 -20.08
CA GLY A 347 18.45 6.80 -20.52
C GLY A 347 19.57 6.51 -19.51
N GLN A 348 19.80 7.40 -18.53
CA GLN A 348 20.82 7.24 -17.50
C GLN A 348 20.37 6.40 -16.29
N TYR A 349 19.07 6.08 -16.20
CA TYR A 349 18.53 5.17 -15.20
C TYR A 349 18.75 3.72 -15.67
N ASN A 350 19.77 3.06 -15.13
CA ASN A 350 20.05 1.66 -15.42
C ASN A 350 18.86 0.78 -14.96
N ASN A 351 18.31 -0.05 -15.84
CA ASN A 351 17.11 -0.90 -15.63
C ASN A 351 15.77 -0.17 -15.43
N PRO A 352 15.23 0.48 -16.48
CA PRO A 352 13.90 1.11 -16.42
C PRO A 352 12.72 0.13 -16.20
N GLY A 353 12.93 -1.20 -16.17
CA GLY A 353 11.84 -2.19 -16.27
C GLY A 353 11.35 -2.90 -15.00
N SER A 354 11.99 -2.79 -13.82
CA SER A 354 11.55 -3.57 -12.63
C SER A 354 10.58 -2.85 -11.68
N GLY A 355 10.18 -1.60 -11.98
CA GLY A 355 9.14 -0.88 -11.23
C GLY A 355 9.49 -0.62 -9.75
N THR A 356 10.78 -0.65 -9.39
CA THR A 356 11.25 -0.54 -7.99
C THR A 356 12.30 0.55 -7.75
N TYR A 357 12.56 1.42 -8.73
CA TYR A 357 13.67 2.36 -8.64
C TYR A 357 13.16 3.78 -8.47
N GLY A 358 13.16 4.28 -7.24
CA GLY A 358 13.36 5.71 -7.02
C GLY A 358 14.84 6.08 -7.04
N ILE A 359 15.12 7.35 -6.79
CA ILE A 359 16.50 7.84 -6.62
C ILE A 359 17.09 7.25 -5.34
N LEU A 360 16.36 7.37 -4.23
CA LEU A 360 16.73 6.80 -2.93
C LEU A 360 15.74 5.69 -2.56
N ASN A 361 16.22 4.46 -2.40
CA ASN A 361 15.39 3.30 -2.11
C ASN A 361 15.81 2.67 -0.78
N PHE A 362 14.94 2.70 0.21
CA PHE A 362 15.15 2.11 1.53
C PHE A 362 14.33 0.84 1.66
N ARG A 363 14.98 -0.27 2.03
CA ARG A 363 14.31 -1.56 2.16
C ARG A 363 14.69 -2.32 3.41
N GLY A 364 13.70 -2.76 4.18
CA GLY A 364 13.91 -3.69 5.29
C GLY A 364 14.75 -3.12 6.43
N ILE A 365 14.65 -1.81 6.68
CA ILE A 365 15.41 -1.09 7.72
C ILE A 365 14.49 -0.76 8.89
N PRO A 366 14.58 -1.48 10.03
CA PRO A 366 13.90 -1.09 11.26
C PRO A 366 14.45 0.23 11.78
N GLY A 367 13.62 1.10 12.35
CA GLY A 367 14.05 2.36 12.96
C GLY A 367 14.69 3.35 11.96
N LEU A 368 14.34 3.27 10.68
CA LEU A 368 14.86 4.17 9.64
C LEU A 368 14.46 5.61 9.95
N GLU A 369 15.44 6.51 9.91
CA GLU A 369 15.16 7.95 9.91
C GLU A 369 15.71 8.61 8.66
N VAL A 370 14.90 9.37 7.93
CA VAL A 370 15.34 10.25 6.85
C VAL A 370 15.08 11.68 7.28
N VAL A 371 16.12 12.38 7.72
CA VAL A 371 16.00 13.67 8.43
C VAL A 371 16.95 14.70 7.85
N GLY A 372 16.72 15.97 8.16
CA GLY A 372 17.58 17.09 7.77
C GLY A 372 16.76 18.18 7.09
N GLY A 373 17.45 19.17 6.50
CA GLY A 373 16.80 20.28 5.77
C GLY A 373 17.12 20.29 4.27
N GLY A 374 17.72 19.22 3.77
CA GLY A 374 18.21 19.11 2.39
C GLY A 374 17.11 18.78 1.38
N LEU A 375 17.54 18.65 0.12
CA LEU A 375 16.68 18.55 -1.05
C LEU A 375 16.92 17.26 -1.82
N VAL A 376 15.85 16.55 -2.21
CA VAL A 376 15.89 15.55 -3.28
C VAL A 376 15.18 16.13 -4.51
N ASN A 377 15.93 16.43 -5.57
CA ASN A 377 15.41 16.93 -6.83
C ASN A 377 15.42 15.81 -7.90
N GLY A 378 14.24 15.43 -8.38
CA GLY A 378 14.11 14.39 -9.41
C GLY A 378 14.56 14.82 -10.80
N ASN A 379 14.62 16.12 -11.06
CA ASN A 379 15.07 16.72 -12.32
C ASN A 379 14.34 16.14 -13.55
N ALA A 380 13.03 15.97 -13.43
CA ALA A 380 12.30 14.95 -14.18
C ALA A 380 11.45 15.43 -15.37
N GLU A 381 11.70 16.63 -15.89
CA GLU A 381 10.92 17.19 -17.01
C GLU A 381 10.87 16.25 -18.24
N GLU A 382 12.01 15.65 -18.59
CA GLU A 382 12.09 14.69 -19.70
C GLU A 382 11.32 13.39 -19.44
N TRP A 383 11.16 12.99 -18.17
CA TRP A 383 10.32 11.86 -17.82
C TRP A 383 8.83 12.16 -18.01
N TRP A 384 8.40 13.39 -17.72
CA TRP A 384 7.01 13.80 -17.95
C TRP A 384 6.68 13.82 -19.44
N LYS A 385 7.61 14.29 -20.28
CA LYS A 385 7.48 14.26 -21.75
C LYS A 385 7.40 12.83 -22.29
N LYS A 386 8.21 11.91 -21.73
CA LYS A 386 8.20 10.49 -22.11
C LYS A 386 6.91 9.78 -21.70
N GLY A 387 6.35 10.15 -20.54
CA GLY A 387 5.14 9.54 -19.97
C GLY A 387 5.33 8.06 -19.58
N GLY A 388 4.20 7.41 -19.31
CA GLY A 388 4.12 5.99 -18.91
C GLY A 388 4.27 5.76 -17.39
N ASP A 389 4.03 4.53 -16.96
CA ASP A 389 3.98 4.17 -15.54
C ASP A 389 5.35 3.72 -14.98
N GLU A 390 6.34 3.53 -15.85
CA GLU A 390 7.69 3.06 -15.51
C GLU A 390 8.64 4.25 -15.25
N ARG A 391 8.21 5.16 -14.37
CA ARG A 391 8.95 6.37 -13.99
C ARG A 391 9.48 6.26 -12.56
N PRO A 392 10.70 6.75 -12.29
CA PRO A 392 11.29 6.67 -10.96
C PRO A 392 10.58 7.58 -9.96
N GLN A 393 10.53 7.15 -8.70
CA GLN A 393 10.12 8.00 -7.59
C GLN A 393 11.33 8.79 -7.06
N ASN A 394 11.12 9.83 -6.25
CA ASN A 394 12.27 10.43 -5.55
C ASN A 394 12.73 9.53 -4.40
N ILE A 395 11.82 9.17 -3.50
CA ILE A 395 12.11 8.38 -2.30
C ILE A 395 11.15 7.19 -2.21
N VAL A 396 11.70 6.00 -2.03
CA VAL A 396 10.95 4.73 -1.89
C VAL A 396 11.30 4.11 -0.55
N ILE A 397 10.30 3.77 0.25
CA ILE A 397 10.46 3.16 1.58
C ILE A 397 9.60 1.90 1.63
N VAL A 398 10.25 0.75 1.67
CA VAL A 398 9.62 -0.57 1.55
C VAL A 398 9.99 -1.44 2.74
N GLU A 399 8.99 -2.12 3.34
CA GLU A 399 9.23 -3.09 4.42
C GLU A 399 10.06 -2.50 5.59
N CYS A 400 9.95 -1.18 5.84
CA CYS A 400 10.61 -0.50 6.95
C CYS A 400 9.61 -0.26 8.09
N HIS A 401 10.06 -0.40 9.34
CA HIS A 401 9.19 -0.31 10.51
C HIS A 401 9.74 0.68 11.53
N GLY A 402 8.88 1.52 12.12
CA GLY A 402 9.33 2.62 12.98
C GLY A 402 10.08 3.69 12.18
N VAL A 403 9.50 4.12 11.05
CA VAL A 403 10.08 5.07 10.11
C VAL A 403 9.80 6.51 10.56
N LEU A 404 10.82 7.36 10.52
CA LEU A 404 10.68 8.82 10.60
C LEU A 404 11.18 9.46 9.31
N VAL A 405 10.37 10.30 8.67
CA VAL A 405 10.80 11.22 7.61
C VAL A 405 10.54 12.64 8.09
N SER A 406 11.57 13.48 8.18
CA SER A 406 11.39 14.82 8.75
C SER A 406 12.27 15.92 8.16
N GLY A 407 11.66 17.09 7.93
CA GLY A 407 12.33 18.34 7.56
C GLY A 407 12.82 18.45 6.10
N ILE A 408 12.83 17.34 5.37
CA ILE A 408 13.36 17.29 4.00
C ILE A 408 12.43 17.97 2.98
N THR A 409 13.01 18.40 1.86
CA THR A 409 12.26 18.84 0.68
C THR A 409 12.42 17.83 -0.47
N SER A 410 11.33 17.52 -1.16
CA SER A 410 11.33 16.72 -2.39
C SER A 410 10.78 17.55 -3.56
N LYS A 411 11.51 17.61 -4.67
CA LYS A 411 11.19 18.46 -5.82
C LYS A 411 11.20 17.67 -7.12
N ASP A 412 10.29 18.01 -8.04
CA ASP A 412 10.22 17.56 -9.44
C ASP A 412 10.50 16.05 -9.65
N PRO A 413 9.73 15.15 -8.99
CA PRO A 413 9.87 13.72 -9.20
C PRO A 413 9.38 13.30 -10.59
N ALA A 414 9.95 12.24 -11.14
CA ALA A 414 9.46 11.68 -12.41
C ALA A 414 8.10 11.01 -12.24
N PHE A 415 7.84 10.44 -11.08
CA PHE A 415 6.57 9.88 -10.66
C PHE A 415 6.25 10.45 -9.27
N LYS A 416 6.15 9.64 -8.22
CA LYS A 416 5.78 10.10 -6.88
C LYS A 416 6.97 10.69 -6.11
N HIS A 417 6.70 11.63 -5.21
CA HIS A 417 7.69 12.18 -4.29
C HIS A 417 8.16 11.13 -3.27
N LEU A 418 7.25 10.68 -2.39
CA LEU A 418 7.52 9.65 -1.39
C LEU A 418 6.53 8.49 -1.55
N PHE A 419 7.07 7.29 -1.76
CA PHE A 419 6.29 6.06 -1.89
C PHE A 419 6.58 5.12 -0.73
N PHE A 420 5.52 4.74 0.00
CA PHE A 420 5.56 3.82 1.12
C PHE A 420 4.82 2.53 0.75
N TYR A 421 5.50 1.39 0.93
CA TYR A 421 4.92 0.07 0.69
C TYR A 421 5.24 -0.92 1.82
N GLU A 422 4.22 -1.56 2.40
CA GLU A 422 4.36 -2.57 3.46
C GLU A 422 5.12 -2.05 4.70
N ASN A 423 4.79 -0.85 5.16
CA ASN A 423 5.41 -0.24 6.35
C ASN A 423 4.50 -0.29 7.57
N ASN A 424 5.08 -0.25 8.77
CA ASN A 424 4.35 -0.16 10.03
C ASN A 424 5.02 0.88 10.94
N GLY A 425 4.25 1.80 11.51
CA GLY A 425 4.78 2.86 12.37
C GLY A 425 5.54 3.87 11.52
N VAL A 426 4.82 4.72 10.78
CA VAL A 426 5.42 5.75 9.91
C VAL A 426 5.11 7.13 10.48
N THR A 427 6.11 7.98 10.67
CA THR A 427 5.94 9.40 10.96
C THR A 427 6.53 10.24 9.84
N VAL A 428 5.71 11.11 9.24
CA VAL A 428 6.16 12.13 8.27
C VAL A 428 5.88 13.50 8.88
N ARG A 429 6.92 14.30 9.11
CA ARG A 429 6.79 15.59 9.81
C ARG A 429 7.61 16.70 9.19
N GLY A 430 7.00 17.84 8.87
CA GLY A 430 7.76 18.99 8.37
C GLY A 430 8.33 18.77 6.97
N VAL A 431 7.72 17.88 6.17
CA VAL A 431 8.17 17.60 4.81
C VAL A 431 7.52 18.58 3.84
N THR A 432 8.31 19.07 2.89
CA THR A 432 7.82 19.91 1.78
C THR A 432 7.93 19.15 0.45
N THR A 433 6.88 19.14 -0.36
CA THR A 433 6.94 18.65 -1.75
C THR A 433 6.63 19.75 -2.75
N MET A 434 7.33 19.74 -3.89
CA MET A 434 7.16 20.72 -4.95
C MET A 434 7.20 20.06 -6.33
N ALA A 435 6.12 20.15 -7.09
CA ALA A 435 6.10 19.86 -8.52
C ALA A 435 5.09 20.77 -9.22
N PRO A 436 5.25 21.04 -10.53
CA PRO A 436 4.24 21.78 -11.31
C PRO A 436 2.89 21.06 -11.33
N GLU A 437 1.78 21.81 -11.43
CA GLU A 437 0.42 21.24 -11.40
C GLU A 437 0.16 20.30 -12.59
N GLU A 438 0.80 20.56 -13.73
CA GLU A 438 0.69 19.75 -14.94
C GLU A 438 1.60 18.51 -14.93
N SER A 439 2.43 18.34 -13.89
CA SER A 439 3.35 17.20 -13.80
C SER A 439 2.56 15.89 -13.53
N PRO A 440 2.63 14.90 -14.42
CA PRO A 440 1.74 13.74 -14.33
C PRO A 440 2.13 12.81 -13.19
N ASN A 441 1.17 12.47 -12.32
CA ASN A 441 1.29 11.44 -11.28
C ASN A 441 2.39 11.70 -10.23
N THR A 442 2.56 12.97 -9.87
CA THR A 442 3.53 13.42 -8.88
C THR A 442 2.98 13.43 -7.46
N ASP A 443 2.34 12.33 -7.03
CA ASP A 443 1.77 12.22 -5.69
C ASP A 443 2.79 12.63 -4.62
N SER A 444 2.42 13.49 -3.66
CA SER A 444 3.36 13.91 -2.61
C SER A 444 3.65 12.75 -1.66
N LEU A 445 2.60 12.15 -1.09
CA LEU A 445 2.71 10.93 -0.29
C LEU A 445 1.82 9.83 -0.89
N HIS A 446 2.40 8.66 -1.12
CA HIS A 446 1.66 7.48 -1.59
C HIS A 446 1.81 6.33 -0.59
N LEU A 447 0.71 6.01 0.09
CA LEU A 447 0.67 5.02 1.18
C LEU A 447 -0.04 3.75 0.70
N SER A 448 0.71 2.66 0.54
CA SER A 448 0.17 1.34 0.17
C SER A 448 0.59 0.31 1.21
N TYR A 449 -0.35 -0.46 1.75
CA TYR A 449 -0.11 -1.41 2.84
C TYR A 449 0.61 -0.78 4.05
N VAL A 450 0.24 0.44 4.41
CA VAL A 450 0.82 1.16 5.57
C VAL A 450 -0.09 1.03 6.79
N GLN A 451 0.48 0.66 7.93
CA GLN A 451 -0.25 0.60 9.19
C GLN A 451 0.37 1.53 10.22
N ASP A 452 -0.46 2.19 11.03
CA ASP A 452 -0.03 3.08 12.11
C ASP A 452 0.85 4.22 11.58
N ALA A 453 0.22 5.23 10.96
CA ALA A 453 0.93 6.37 10.39
C ALA A 453 0.47 7.72 10.96
N LEU A 454 1.44 8.62 11.19
CA LEU A 454 1.24 10.02 11.54
C LEU A 454 1.88 10.90 10.47
N ILE A 455 1.09 11.76 9.86
CA ILE A 455 1.55 12.74 8.88
C ILE A 455 1.15 14.11 9.40
N GLU A 456 2.13 14.97 9.67
CA GLU A 456 1.83 16.28 10.26
C GLU A 456 2.76 17.41 9.86
N ASN A 457 2.24 18.64 9.90
CA ASN A 457 3.02 19.86 9.67
C ASN A 457 3.74 19.85 8.32
N CYS A 458 3.08 19.34 7.27
CA CYS A 458 3.67 19.20 5.93
C CYS A 458 3.04 20.17 4.93
N GLU A 459 3.81 20.52 3.90
CA GLU A 459 3.35 21.39 2.81
C GLU A 459 3.54 20.69 1.46
N PHE A 460 2.47 20.61 0.67
CA PHE A 460 2.41 19.80 -0.53
C PHE A 460 1.98 20.62 -1.74
N SER A 461 2.86 20.70 -2.72
CA SER A 461 2.52 21.04 -4.11
C SER A 461 2.89 19.87 -5.00
N SER A 462 1.92 19.40 -5.77
CA SER A 462 2.02 18.27 -6.70
C SER A 462 1.16 18.52 -7.94
N GLY A 463 1.35 17.69 -8.97
CA GLY A 463 0.44 17.58 -10.12
C GLY A 463 -0.55 16.42 -10.04
N ASP A 464 -0.52 15.65 -8.95
CA ASP A 464 -1.52 14.62 -8.63
C ASP A 464 -1.85 14.66 -7.12
N ASP A 465 -2.27 13.55 -6.52
CA ASP A 465 -2.73 13.48 -5.12
C ASP A 465 -1.70 14.05 -4.12
N ASN A 466 -2.12 14.96 -3.22
CA ASN A 466 -1.26 15.40 -2.13
C ASN A 466 -1.02 14.23 -1.14
N VAL A 467 -2.07 13.46 -0.85
CA VAL A 467 -1.92 12.19 -0.14
C VAL A 467 -2.81 11.15 -0.79
N ALA A 468 -2.19 10.12 -1.37
CA ALA A 468 -2.84 8.94 -1.91
C ALA A 468 -2.82 7.81 -0.88
N ILE A 469 -4.01 7.36 -0.45
CA ILE A 469 -4.20 6.27 0.50
C ILE A 469 -4.73 5.06 -0.27
N ILE A 470 -3.90 4.03 -0.38
CA ILE A 470 -4.12 2.85 -1.22
C ILE A 470 -4.40 1.63 -0.36
N ASN A 471 -4.72 0.52 -1.01
CA ASN A 471 -5.06 -0.77 -0.42
C ASN A 471 -4.13 -1.19 0.73
N GLY A 472 -4.70 -1.87 1.73
CA GLY A 472 -3.99 -2.41 2.89
C GLY A 472 -3.61 -1.36 3.93
N THR A 473 -4.00 -0.10 3.74
CA THR A 473 -3.62 1.01 4.61
C THR A 473 -4.64 1.20 5.73
N SER A 474 -4.18 1.30 6.98
CA SER A 474 -5.07 1.54 8.13
C SER A 474 -4.43 2.31 9.29
N ARG A 475 -5.27 2.92 10.13
CA ARG A 475 -4.85 3.68 11.33
C ARG A 475 -3.88 4.80 10.96
N VAL A 476 -4.37 5.73 10.15
CA VAL A 476 -3.59 6.88 9.67
C VAL A 476 -4.19 8.17 10.21
N LEU A 477 -3.34 9.00 10.83
CA LEU A 477 -3.68 10.37 11.22
C LEU A 477 -2.89 11.35 10.35
N ILE A 478 -3.60 12.17 9.59
CA ILE A 478 -3.07 13.31 8.83
C ILE A 478 -3.56 14.58 9.51
N GLN A 479 -2.65 15.48 9.91
CA GLN A 479 -3.06 16.71 10.58
C GLN A 479 -2.17 17.90 10.30
N ASN A 480 -2.73 19.11 10.30
CA ASN A 480 -1.97 20.34 10.10
C ASN A 480 -1.12 20.31 8.81
N ILE A 481 -1.73 19.93 7.69
CA ILE A 481 -1.08 19.98 6.39
C ILE A 481 -1.65 21.12 5.53
N VAL A 482 -0.84 21.58 4.58
CA VAL A 482 -1.25 22.54 3.54
C VAL A 482 -1.01 21.91 2.17
N GLY A 483 -2.07 21.72 1.38
CA GLY A 483 -1.95 21.38 -0.04
C GLY A 483 -2.16 22.64 -0.88
N ASN A 484 -1.19 23.04 -1.70
CA ASN A 484 -1.24 24.29 -2.50
C ASN A 484 -1.61 24.07 -3.98
N SER A 485 -1.41 22.86 -4.48
CA SER A 485 -1.78 22.40 -5.82
C SER A 485 -1.89 20.87 -5.81
N GLY A 486 -2.49 20.27 -6.85
CA GLY A 486 -2.61 18.82 -6.99
C GLY A 486 -4.04 18.32 -6.84
N HIS A 487 -4.24 17.05 -6.48
CA HIS A 487 -5.55 16.41 -6.45
C HIS A 487 -6.16 16.23 -5.06
N GLY A 488 -5.57 16.84 -4.03
CA GLY A 488 -6.07 16.82 -2.66
C GLY A 488 -5.78 15.52 -1.92
N ILE A 489 -6.63 15.18 -0.95
CA ILE A 489 -6.54 13.94 -0.18
C ILE A 489 -7.43 12.89 -0.82
N SER A 490 -6.84 11.77 -1.25
CA SER A 490 -7.53 10.78 -2.05
C SER A 490 -7.34 9.37 -1.51
N ILE A 491 -8.44 8.72 -1.13
CA ILE A 491 -8.50 7.29 -0.85
C ILE A 491 -8.77 6.56 -2.16
N GLY A 492 -7.79 5.80 -2.64
CA GLY A 492 -7.83 5.01 -3.86
C GLY A 492 -6.94 5.51 -5.00
N SER A 493 -7.06 4.96 -6.20
CA SER A 493 -8.18 4.13 -6.65
C SER A 493 -8.17 2.70 -6.10
N LEU A 494 -9.31 2.21 -5.62
CA LEU A 494 -9.45 0.89 -5.00
C LEU A 494 -10.31 -0.06 -5.84
N GLY A 495 -10.02 -1.36 -5.77
CA GLY A 495 -10.84 -2.40 -6.41
C GLY A 495 -10.66 -2.53 -7.93
N LYS A 496 -9.58 -1.95 -8.48
CA LYS A 496 -9.24 -2.09 -9.90
C LYS A 496 -9.12 -3.57 -10.27
N ASP A 497 -9.49 -3.92 -11.50
CA ASP A 497 -9.41 -5.29 -12.02
C ASP A 497 -10.17 -6.32 -11.15
N LYS A 498 -11.24 -5.86 -10.47
CA LYS A 498 -12.07 -6.65 -9.54
C LYS A 498 -11.30 -7.13 -8.30
N ASP A 499 -10.23 -6.45 -7.95
CA ASP A 499 -9.41 -6.80 -6.79
C ASP A 499 -10.12 -6.49 -5.47
N THR A 500 -9.63 -7.12 -4.40
CA THR A 500 -10.05 -6.85 -3.04
C THR A 500 -9.25 -5.68 -2.48
N SER A 501 -9.94 -4.68 -1.94
CA SER A 501 -9.30 -3.52 -1.34
C SER A 501 -9.84 -3.19 0.05
N CYS A 502 -8.92 -2.96 0.98
CA CYS A 502 -9.22 -2.76 2.39
C CYS A 502 -8.49 -1.52 2.91
N VAL A 503 -9.26 -0.51 3.32
CA VAL A 503 -8.74 0.71 3.95
C VAL A 503 -9.60 1.03 5.16
N SER A 504 -8.98 1.31 6.31
CA SER A 504 -9.75 1.66 7.51
C SER A 504 -9.08 2.68 8.41
N ASP A 505 -9.89 3.34 9.24
CA ASP A 505 -9.40 4.16 10.37
C ASP A 505 -8.46 5.27 9.90
N ILE A 506 -8.96 6.10 8.98
CA ILE A 506 -8.24 7.25 8.43
C ILE A 506 -8.84 8.52 9.01
N THR A 507 -8.03 9.33 9.68
CA THR A 507 -8.43 10.66 10.14
C THR A 507 -7.58 11.71 9.47
N VAL A 508 -8.22 12.71 8.88
CA VAL A 508 -7.60 13.90 8.31
C VAL A 508 -8.19 15.11 9.00
N ARG A 509 -7.36 15.97 9.58
CA ARG A 509 -7.88 17.12 10.32
C ARG A 509 -7.05 18.37 10.31
N LYS A 510 -7.65 19.51 10.65
CA LYS A 510 -6.97 20.80 10.86
C LYS A 510 -6.10 21.17 9.67
N SER A 511 -6.62 21.00 8.47
CA SER A 511 -5.81 21.02 7.24
C SER A 511 -6.42 21.91 6.19
N ILE A 512 -5.56 22.46 5.33
CA ILE A 512 -5.95 23.41 4.30
C ILE A 512 -5.61 22.84 2.93
N LEU A 513 -6.56 22.83 2.00
CA LEU A 513 -6.32 22.50 0.60
C LEU A 513 -6.69 23.71 -0.25
N ARG A 514 -5.77 24.19 -1.07
CA ARG A 514 -5.89 25.38 -1.90
C ARG A 514 -5.62 25.01 -3.34
N ASN A 515 -6.43 25.51 -4.27
CA ASN A 515 -6.24 25.34 -5.72
C ASN A 515 -6.07 23.87 -6.17
N THR A 516 -6.58 22.91 -5.39
CA THR A 516 -6.50 21.49 -5.74
C THR A 516 -7.69 21.10 -6.61
N ALA A 517 -7.50 20.12 -7.50
CA ALA A 517 -8.57 19.61 -8.35
C ALA A 517 -9.69 18.92 -7.54
N ASN A 518 -9.36 18.34 -6.39
CA ASN A 518 -10.31 17.79 -5.43
C ASN A 518 -9.88 18.15 -4.00
N GLY A 519 -10.83 18.13 -3.06
CA GLY A 519 -10.54 18.28 -1.64
C GLY A 519 -10.40 16.91 -0.99
N LEU A 520 -11.53 16.37 -0.56
CA LEU A 520 -11.68 15.15 0.21
C LEU A 520 -12.32 14.08 -0.67
N ARG A 521 -11.51 13.13 -1.16
CA ARG A 521 -11.92 12.20 -2.22
C ARG A 521 -11.82 10.73 -1.81
N ILE A 522 -12.83 9.94 -2.17
CA ILE A 522 -12.77 8.47 -2.20
C ILE A 522 -13.10 8.01 -3.62
N LYS A 523 -12.21 7.24 -4.25
CA LYS A 523 -12.34 6.76 -5.63
C LYS A 523 -12.21 5.24 -5.69
N THR A 524 -13.23 4.53 -6.18
CA THR A 524 -13.21 3.07 -6.32
C THR A 524 -13.70 2.63 -7.69
N TRP A 525 -13.19 1.52 -8.18
CA TRP A 525 -13.60 0.90 -9.44
C TRP A 525 -14.85 0.04 -9.25
N GLN A 526 -15.71 0.05 -10.26
CA GLN A 526 -16.77 -0.94 -10.40
C GLN A 526 -16.18 -2.37 -10.51
N GLY A 527 -16.85 -3.35 -9.90
CA GLY A 527 -16.43 -4.75 -9.87
C GLY A 527 -15.47 -5.11 -8.74
N GLY A 528 -14.90 -4.12 -8.04
CA GLY A 528 -14.05 -4.33 -6.86
C GLY A 528 -14.78 -4.98 -5.68
N LYS A 529 -14.01 -5.35 -4.66
CA LYS A 529 -14.49 -5.98 -3.41
C LYS A 529 -13.74 -5.44 -2.20
N GLY A 530 -14.20 -5.79 -1.00
CA GLY A 530 -13.59 -5.32 0.25
C GLY A 530 -14.31 -4.10 0.82
N LYS A 531 -13.58 -3.28 1.58
CA LYS A 531 -14.15 -2.28 2.47
C LYS A 531 -13.27 -1.04 2.63
N VAL A 532 -13.90 0.12 2.59
CA VAL A 532 -13.39 1.41 3.08
C VAL A 532 -14.26 1.85 4.24
N SER A 533 -13.69 2.03 5.44
CA SER A 533 -14.48 2.50 6.59
C SER A 533 -13.75 3.21 7.70
N GLY A 534 -14.48 3.94 8.54
CA GLY A 534 -13.88 4.66 9.66
C GLY A 534 -13.04 5.82 9.15
N ILE A 535 -13.61 6.56 8.19
CA ILE A 535 -12.95 7.68 7.55
C ILE A 535 -13.50 8.96 8.18
N HIS A 536 -12.63 9.83 8.67
CA HIS A 536 -13.01 11.06 9.33
C HIS A 536 -12.22 12.24 8.75
N PHE A 537 -12.93 13.18 8.13
CA PHE A 537 -12.40 14.47 7.72
C PHE A 537 -12.99 15.54 8.64
N ASP A 538 -12.16 16.26 9.38
CA ASP A 538 -12.61 17.22 10.40
C ASP A 538 -11.78 18.50 10.43
N ASP A 539 -12.42 19.66 10.56
CA ASP A 539 -11.73 20.96 10.60
C ASP A 539 -10.88 21.18 9.34
N MET A 540 -11.57 21.26 8.20
CA MET A 540 -10.97 21.35 6.86
C MET A 540 -11.30 22.70 6.23
N ILE A 541 -10.28 23.39 5.72
CA ILE A 541 -10.43 24.61 4.94
C ILE A 541 -10.11 24.31 3.48
N LEU A 542 -11.07 24.53 2.59
CA LEU A 542 -10.94 24.24 1.16
C LEU A 542 -11.01 25.58 0.39
N GLU A 543 -9.93 26.05 -0.21
CA GLU A 543 -9.90 27.34 -0.90
C GLU A 543 -9.73 27.13 -2.41
N ASN A 544 -10.68 27.63 -3.20
CA ASN A 544 -10.63 27.52 -4.66
C ASN A 544 -10.47 26.06 -5.15
N VAL A 545 -11.10 25.11 -4.45
CA VAL A 545 -10.97 23.68 -4.74
C VAL A 545 -11.95 23.25 -5.84
N GLY A 546 -11.49 22.47 -6.81
CA GLY A 546 -12.31 21.99 -7.92
C GLY A 546 -13.53 21.18 -7.45
N ASN A 547 -13.30 20.00 -6.85
CA ASN A 547 -14.36 19.14 -6.29
C ASN A 547 -14.14 18.97 -4.77
N PRO A 548 -14.79 19.76 -3.90
CA PRO A 548 -14.48 19.81 -2.47
C PRO A 548 -14.69 18.49 -1.73
N ILE A 549 -15.87 17.88 -1.84
CA ILE A 549 -16.22 16.59 -1.22
C ILE A 549 -16.67 15.64 -2.32
N ARG A 550 -15.96 14.51 -2.48
CA ARG A 550 -16.24 13.55 -3.55
C ARG A 550 -16.12 12.10 -3.13
N ILE A 551 -17.18 11.32 -3.30
CA ILE A 551 -17.13 9.85 -3.33
C ILE A 551 -17.53 9.41 -4.74
N ASP A 552 -16.68 8.62 -5.39
CA ASP A 552 -16.85 8.17 -6.76
C ASP A 552 -16.56 6.67 -6.87
N GLN A 553 -17.62 5.86 -6.85
CA GLN A 553 -17.51 4.41 -7.07
C GLN A 553 -17.58 4.02 -8.55
N PHE A 554 -17.61 4.98 -9.46
CA PHE A 554 -17.60 4.78 -10.91
C PHE A 554 -16.26 5.21 -11.53
N TYR A 555 -15.19 5.26 -10.73
CA TYR A 555 -13.87 5.63 -11.22
C TYR A 555 -13.40 4.65 -12.31
N CYS A 556 -12.99 5.18 -13.45
CA CYS A 556 -12.34 4.39 -14.49
C CYS A 556 -11.40 5.21 -15.38
N ASN A 557 -10.51 4.53 -16.11
CA ASN A 557 -9.51 5.15 -17.00
C ASN A 557 -10.08 5.53 -18.38
N SER A 558 -11.40 5.54 -18.57
CA SER A 558 -11.94 5.79 -19.91
C SER A 558 -11.92 7.27 -20.27
N GLU A 559 -11.64 7.53 -21.55
CA GLU A 559 -11.96 8.79 -22.21
C GLU A 559 -13.40 9.23 -21.92
N PRO A 560 -13.72 10.53 -21.94
CA PRO A 560 -15.04 11.08 -21.62
C PRO A 560 -16.23 10.47 -22.41
N SER A 561 -15.97 9.67 -23.45
CA SER A 561 -16.93 9.06 -24.36
C SER A 561 -17.35 7.62 -24.02
N ARG A 562 -16.72 6.95 -23.03
CA ARG A 562 -17.19 5.64 -22.56
C ARG A 562 -17.69 5.78 -21.13
N SER A 563 -18.97 5.45 -20.93
CA SER A 563 -19.50 5.26 -19.58
C SER A 563 -18.74 4.11 -18.90
N CYS A 564 -18.27 4.35 -17.67
CA CYS A 564 -17.74 3.29 -16.83
C CYS A 564 -18.87 2.28 -16.61
N GLY A 565 -18.66 1.03 -17.04
CA GLY A 565 -19.71 0.00 -16.93
C GLY A 565 -20.08 -0.27 -15.48
N THR A 566 -21.37 -0.39 -15.19
CA THR A 566 -21.88 -0.83 -13.89
C THR A 566 -21.53 -2.31 -13.64
N SER A 567 -21.27 -2.69 -12.40
CA SER A 567 -21.01 -4.08 -12.01
C SER A 567 -21.90 -4.55 -10.85
N GLY A 568 -21.98 -5.87 -10.69
CA GLY A 568 -22.69 -6.50 -9.58
C GLY A 568 -21.99 -6.40 -8.22
N SER A 569 -20.76 -5.86 -8.18
CA SER A 569 -19.98 -5.63 -6.97
C SER A 569 -19.23 -4.30 -7.04
N ALA A 570 -18.89 -3.76 -5.88
CA ALA A 570 -17.98 -2.64 -5.70
C ALA A 570 -17.35 -2.75 -4.29
N VAL A 571 -16.27 -2.00 -4.05
CA VAL A 571 -15.69 -1.89 -2.70
C VAL A 571 -16.75 -1.24 -1.79
N ALA A 572 -17.12 -1.88 -0.68
CA ALA A 572 -18.11 -1.31 0.23
C ALA A 572 -17.54 -0.08 0.93
N ILE A 573 -18.28 1.04 0.90
CA ILE A 573 -17.91 2.26 1.62
C ILE A 573 -18.90 2.46 2.77
N SER A 574 -18.40 2.50 4.00
CA SER A 574 -19.23 2.79 5.17
C SER A 574 -18.53 3.66 6.19
N ASP A 575 -19.29 4.28 7.10
CA ASP A 575 -18.72 4.97 8.28
C ASP A 575 -17.73 6.07 7.86
N VAL A 576 -18.21 6.98 7.00
CA VAL A 576 -17.43 8.13 6.50
C VAL A 576 -18.05 9.40 7.05
N THR A 577 -17.26 10.20 7.74
CA THR A 577 -17.67 11.48 8.31
C THR A 577 -16.92 12.61 7.65
N PHE A 578 -17.66 13.61 7.18
CA PHE A 578 -17.17 14.94 6.85
C PHE A 578 -17.75 15.91 7.88
N GLN A 579 -16.89 16.57 8.63
CA GLN A 579 -17.29 17.45 9.72
C GLN A 579 -16.51 18.76 9.67
N ASN A 580 -17.15 19.88 9.98
CA ASN A 580 -16.50 21.20 10.08
C ASN A 580 -15.66 21.51 8.82
N VAL A 581 -16.26 21.36 7.65
CA VAL A 581 -15.61 21.64 6.36
C VAL A 581 -16.12 22.97 5.83
N GLN A 582 -15.22 23.91 5.59
CA GLN A 582 -15.58 25.24 5.11
C GLN A 582 -14.70 25.66 3.94
N GLY A 583 -15.23 26.46 3.02
CA GLY A 583 -14.42 26.83 1.87
C GLY A 583 -15.14 27.37 0.64
N THR A 584 -14.36 27.49 -0.42
CA THR A 584 -14.81 27.88 -1.75
C THR A 584 -14.48 26.83 -2.81
N THR A 585 -15.33 26.73 -3.83
CA THR A 585 -15.11 25.87 -4.98
C THR A 585 -15.07 26.64 -6.30
N SER A 586 -14.16 26.23 -7.18
CA SER A 586 -14.00 26.76 -8.54
C SER A 586 -14.95 26.12 -9.56
N LYS A 587 -15.69 25.07 -9.17
CA LYS A 587 -16.67 24.39 -10.04
C LYS A 587 -18.07 24.51 -9.43
N GLY A 588 -19.09 24.15 -10.22
CA GLY A 588 -20.49 24.14 -9.74
C GLY A 588 -20.86 22.95 -8.84
N GLU A 589 -19.91 22.06 -8.52
CA GLU A 589 -20.12 20.86 -7.71
C GLU A 589 -19.50 21.04 -6.31
N GLY A 590 -20.34 21.23 -5.28
CA GLY A 590 -19.87 21.33 -3.89
C GLY A 590 -19.67 19.98 -3.21
N ILE A 591 -20.71 19.13 -3.26
CA ILE A 591 -20.74 17.79 -2.65
C ILE A 591 -21.21 16.81 -3.71
N LYS A 592 -20.41 15.77 -4.00
CA LYS A 592 -20.76 14.70 -4.93
C LYS A 592 -20.51 13.34 -4.31
N ILE A 593 -21.57 12.59 -4.03
CA ILE A 593 -21.49 11.22 -3.52
C ILE A 593 -22.19 10.32 -4.54
N ASP A 594 -21.39 9.65 -5.36
CA ASP A 594 -21.84 8.80 -6.44
C ASP A 594 -21.43 7.34 -6.17
N CYS A 595 -22.39 6.58 -5.63
CA CYS A 595 -22.16 5.23 -5.13
C CYS A 595 -22.85 4.18 -6.01
N SER A 596 -22.38 2.94 -5.93
CA SER A 596 -22.91 1.81 -6.69
C SER A 596 -24.33 1.46 -6.26
N ASP A 597 -25.22 1.26 -7.22
CA ASP A 597 -26.61 0.83 -6.97
C ASP A 597 -26.69 -0.56 -6.32
N THR A 598 -25.67 -1.41 -6.54
CA THR A 598 -25.60 -2.78 -6.00
C THR A 598 -24.90 -2.85 -4.65
N VAL A 599 -24.02 -1.90 -4.35
CA VAL A 599 -23.24 -1.81 -3.11
C VAL A 599 -23.24 -0.35 -2.65
N PRO A 600 -24.38 0.15 -2.14
CA PRO A 600 -24.53 1.56 -1.81
C PRO A 600 -23.64 1.98 -0.65
N CYS A 601 -23.24 3.26 -0.63
CA CYS A 601 -22.52 3.84 0.49
C CYS A 601 -23.44 3.96 1.71
N SER A 602 -22.96 3.62 2.89
CA SER A 602 -23.79 3.58 4.10
C SER A 602 -23.14 4.31 5.28
N ASN A 603 -23.96 4.84 6.19
CA ASN A 603 -23.50 5.58 7.36
C ASN A 603 -22.51 6.71 6.99
N ILE A 604 -22.92 7.55 6.05
CA ILE A 604 -22.18 8.76 5.69
C ILE A 604 -22.72 9.92 6.54
N LEU A 605 -21.85 10.62 7.26
CA LEU A 605 -22.22 11.80 8.05
C LEU A 605 -21.67 13.06 7.38
N LEU A 606 -22.56 14.04 7.17
CA LEU A 606 -22.21 15.39 6.76
C LEU A 606 -22.63 16.35 7.87
N ALA A 607 -21.66 16.95 8.54
CA ALA A 607 -21.89 17.79 9.71
C ALA A 607 -21.18 19.14 9.57
N ASN A 608 -21.91 20.26 9.72
CA ASN A 608 -21.33 21.62 9.69
C ASN A 608 -20.45 21.86 8.44
N ILE A 609 -21.05 21.74 7.26
CA ILE A 609 -20.40 21.97 5.97
C ILE A 609 -20.81 23.33 5.43
N ASN A 610 -19.85 24.19 5.10
CA ASN A 610 -20.11 25.50 4.52
C ASN A 610 -19.23 25.73 3.29
N LEU A 611 -19.71 25.27 2.13
CA LEU A 611 -19.04 25.46 0.84
C LEU A 611 -19.78 26.53 0.04
N GLN A 612 -19.01 27.46 -0.53
CA GLN A 612 -19.50 28.54 -1.37
C GLN A 612 -18.85 28.47 -2.75
N PRO A 613 -19.49 28.96 -3.82
CA PRO A 613 -18.78 29.18 -5.05
C PRO A 613 -17.72 30.28 -4.85
N VAL A 614 -16.64 30.24 -5.64
CA VAL A 614 -15.76 31.41 -5.79
C VAL A 614 -16.57 32.61 -6.31
N ALA A 615 -16.07 33.83 -6.12
CA ALA A 615 -16.75 35.04 -6.55
C ALA A 615 -17.12 34.98 -8.04
N GLY A 616 -18.41 35.19 -8.35
CA GLY A 616 -18.94 35.08 -9.72
C GLY A 616 -19.17 33.64 -10.21
N GLY A 617 -18.94 32.62 -9.37
CA GLY A 617 -19.21 31.22 -9.68
C GLY A 617 -20.71 30.87 -9.65
N ASN A 618 -21.04 29.75 -10.28
CA ASN A 618 -22.41 29.25 -10.32
C ASN A 618 -22.88 28.76 -8.93
N PRO A 619 -24.19 28.80 -8.64
CA PRO A 619 -24.75 28.12 -7.48
C PRO A 619 -24.30 26.66 -7.40
N LEU A 620 -24.04 26.18 -6.19
CA LEU A 620 -23.56 24.83 -5.97
C LEU A 620 -24.72 23.85 -5.96
N GLU A 621 -24.64 22.83 -6.83
CA GLU A 621 -25.60 21.73 -6.86
C GLU A 621 -24.95 20.50 -6.19
N PRO A 622 -25.57 19.92 -5.15
CA PRO A 622 -25.11 18.66 -4.59
C PRO A 622 -25.62 17.48 -5.43
N PHE A 623 -24.84 16.41 -5.48
CA PHE A 623 -25.20 15.17 -6.15
C PHE A 623 -25.13 14.00 -5.17
N LEU A 624 -26.24 13.25 -5.08
CA LEU A 624 -26.35 12.02 -4.30
C LEU A 624 -26.89 10.90 -5.18
N ASN A 625 -26.15 9.80 -5.27
CA ASN A 625 -26.60 8.57 -5.89
C ASN A 625 -26.26 7.38 -4.99
N SER A 626 -27.26 6.53 -4.75
CA SER A 626 -27.14 5.27 -3.99
C SER A 626 -26.30 5.38 -2.70
N ALA A 627 -26.56 6.43 -1.91
CA ALA A 627 -25.88 6.72 -0.66
C ALA A 627 -26.85 7.00 0.48
N TYR A 628 -26.51 6.52 1.68
CA TYR A 628 -27.27 6.73 2.90
C TYR A 628 -26.52 7.69 3.82
N VAL A 629 -27.07 8.89 3.93
CA VAL A 629 -26.44 10.07 4.51
C VAL A 629 -27.26 10.55 5.70
N THR A 630 -26.57 10.95 6.78
CA THR A 630 -27.13 11.72 7.89
C THR A 630 -26.55 13.12 7.81
N VAL A 631 -27.41 14.13 8.01
CA VAL A 631 -27.03 15.54 8.00
C VAL A 631 -27.20 16.11 9.39
N GLU A 632 -26.16 16.74 9.92
CA GLU A 632 -26.18 17.41 11.23
C GLU A 632 -25.70 18.87 11.12
N GLY A 633 -26.35 19.76 11.85
CA GLY A 633 -26.05 21.19 11.79
C GLY A 633 -26.32 21.79 10.40
N GLN A 634 -25.54 22.81 10.04
CA GLN A 634 -25.69 23.49 8.75
C GLN A 634 -24.87 22.78 7.67
N VAL A 635 -25.50 22.42 6.55
CA VAL A 635 -24.82 21.87 5.37
C VAL A 635 -25.18 22.68 4.14
N VAL A 636 -24.16 23.29 3.54
CA VAL A 636 -24.23 24.08 2.31
C VAL A 636 -23.20 23.53 1.30
N PRO A 637 -23.62 23.14 0.08
CA PRO A 637 -24.99 23.19 -0.46
C PRO A 637 -25.97 22.22 0.23
N GLN A 638 -27.26 22.60 0.25
CA GLN A 638 -28.32 21.78 0.85
C GLN A 638 -28.64 20.54 0.00
N LEU A 639 -28.62 19.36 0.63
CA LEU A 639 -28.94 18.09 -0.03
C LEU A 639 -30.46 17.88 -0.07
N LYS A 640 -30.95 17.34 -1.19
CA LYS A 640 -32.34 16.90 -1.36
C LYS A 640 -32.41 15.37 -1.32
N ASP A 641 -33.57 14.82 -0.96
CA ASP A 641 -33.87 13.38 -1.01
C ASP A 641 -32.92 12.47 -0.22
N VAL A 642 -32.43 12.97 0.93
CA VAL A 642 -31.51 12.24 1.81
C VAL A 642 -32.20 11.03 2.45
N LYS A 643 -31.57 9.85 2.34
CA LYS A 643 -32.00 8.61 2.98
C LYS A 643 -31.03 8.24 4.08
N SER A 644 -31.52 7.77 5.23
CA SER A 644 -30.68 7.43 6.38
C SER A 644 -30.24 5.96 6.45
N SER A 645 -30.95 5.02 5.80
CA SER A 645 -30.61 3.59 5.87
C SER A 645 -31.00 2.77 4.63
N PRO A 646 -30.18 1.77 4.23
CA PRO A 646 -30.51 0.83 3.16
C PRO A 646 -31.64 -0.15 3.48
N SER A 647 -32.21 -0.74 2.43
CA SER A 647 -33.07 -1.93 2.57
C SER A 647 -32.26 -3.12 3.09
N SER A 648 -32.95 -4.09 3.71
CA SER A 648 -32.31 -5.30 4.25
C SER A 648 -31.53 -6.10 3.20
N GLY A 649 -32.03 -6.14 1.96
CA GLY A 649 -31.37 -6.82 0.84
C GLY A 649 -30.05 -6.15 0.44
N LEU A 650 -30.03 -4.82 0.29
CA LEU A 650 -28.82 -4.06 -0.03
C LEU A 650 -27.79 -4.14 1.09
N LEU A 651 -28.25 -4.12 2.36
CA LEU A 651 -27.36 -4.28 3.51
C LEU A 651 -26.65 -5.65 3.51
N SER A 652 -27.30 -6.71 3.02
CA SER A 652 -26.67 -8.02 2.87
C SER A 652 -25.55 -8.00 1.85
N ALA A 653 -25.75 -7.34 0.70
CA ALA A 653 -24.71 -7.20 -0.34
C ALA A 653 -23.51 -6.39 0.15
N VAL A 654 -23.75 -5.31 0.89
CA VAL A 654 -22.69 -4.52 1.55
C VAL A 654 -21.89 -5.41 2.51
N LYS A 655 -22.56 -6.15 3.40
CA LYS A 655 -21.91 -7.05 4.37
C LYS A 655 -21.08 -8.15 3.68
N GLU A 656 -21.55 -8.68 2.55
CA GLU A 656 -20.80 -9.65 1.76
C GLU A 656 -19.48 -9.05 1.26
N MET A 657 -19.51 -7.85 0.67
CA MET A 657 -18.30 -7.17 0.20
C MET A 657 -17.34 -6.84 1.36
N GLN A 658 -17.88 -6.46 2.51
CA GLN A 658 -17.09 -6.17 3.70
C GLN A 658 -16.37 -7.40 4.27
N GLY A 659 -16.90 -8.61 4.06
CA GLY A 659 -16.32 -9.86 4.57
C GLY A 659 -14.99 -10.27 3.93
N TYR A 660 -14.49 -9.51 2.96
CA TYR A 660 -13.23 -9.79 2.25
C TYR A 660 -11.95 -9.24 2.93
N CYS A 661 -12.04 -8.43 3.99
CA CYS A 661 -10.90 -7.66 4.56
C CYS A 661 -10.20 -8.23 5.82
#